data_AF-A0A3C1Q8F2-F1
#
_entry.id   AF-A0A3C1Q8F2-F1
#
_cell.length_a   1.000
_cell.length_b   1.000
_cell.length_c   1.000
_cell.angle_alpha   90.00
_cell.angle_beta   90.00
_cell.angle_gamma   90.00
#
_symmetry.space_group_name_H-M   'P 1'
#
loop_
_entity.id
_entity.type
_entity.pdbx_description
1 polymer ?
#
loop_
_entity_poly.entity_id
_entity_poly.type
_entity_poly.pdbx_seq_one_letter_code
_entity_poly.pdbx_strand_id
1 'polypeptide(L)'
;MSTEGCIHDTAIIAPSATLGAGVTIGAHTVIGEGVHIDDGASIGCNAMIESEARVGRSARIESNVIVREETLIADHVVVGANSVLGQRPTKAKSSTLAPSGVLPPLTIGEGCQIGVGAVIYAGSEIGSGSFVADGAQVREGCLVGRNVIIGHAATVENDCEIGDGTRIQTAAYITALSRLGKNVFIAPMVCTTNDNYMGRTEERFKYRKGIIVEDGGRIGGNAVVLPGVTMGKEAVVGAGSVVTRDVAPCKIVLGTPARVVKDVPPEQLIYSVESECQHREEPSAMQVPSFGLTRQNSKLRDELMAAIGEVVDSGQFILGDSVERLEEAITEICGVKHAIAVANGSDALYLALMAADVGPGDEVITTPFTFFATAGAIVRVGAKPVFCDIDPKTYNIDPTRIEGMVTARTKAILPVHLYGQSADMDPINEIAGRHRLTVIEDAAQAIGAKYKGRPVGSLGDMACISFFPTKNLGAFGDAGMVVTKNDALAERLRKLRVHGSKKKYYHELLGINSRLDALQAAILNVKVKYLRGWIEARRTLAEVYDRGFALVKDVATYPEVAQGMYHVYHQYTIRLPNRDAVQEELRSRGVGSTVYYPLPLHLQPVFQNLGYKLGDFPESERAAEEVLSLPMFPELETCEQEYVVEQLCDILRSCAGR
;
A
#
# COMPACT_ATOMS: atom_id res chain seq x y z
N MET A 1 -13.08 22.26 53.25
CA MET A 1 -13.09 23.70 53.60
C MET A 1 -11.76 24.24 53.10
N SER A 2 -11.62 25.03 52.03
CA SER A 2 -12.55 25.80 51.18
C SER A 2 -12.08 25.70 49.71
N THR A 3 -13.00 25.46 48.78
CA THR A 3 -12.81 25.52 47.32
C THR A 3 -12.92 26.97 46.83
N GLU A 4 -12.28 27.90 47.52
CA GLU A 4 -12.26 29.31 47.13
C GLU A 4 -11.02 29.57 46.27
N GLY A 5 -11.22 29.72 44.96
CA GLY A 5 -10.22 30.32 44.08
C GLY A 5 -10.04 29.73 42.68
N CYS A 6 -10.75 28.66 42.28
CA CYS A 6 -10.58 28.11 40.93
C CYS A 6 -11.45 28.80 39.86
N ILE A 7 -12.68 29.19 40.19
CA ILE A 7 -13.59 29.87 39.27
C ILE A 7 -13.90 31.25 39.85
N HIS A 8 -13.70 32.30 39.06
CA HIS A 8 -13.98 33.67 39.50
C HIS A 8 -15.49 33.96 39.54
N ASP A 9 -15.95 34.70 40.55
CA ASP A 9 -17.38 34.98 40.80
C ASP A 9 -18.12 35.71 39.65
N THR A 10 -17.37 36.35 38.76
CA THR A 10 -17.92 37.07 37.60
C THR A 10 -17.97 36.23 36.32
N ALA A 11 -17.53 34.97 36.37
CA ALA A 11 -17.65 34.05 35.24
C ALA A 11 -19.09 33.57 35.08
N ILE A 12 -19.55 33.43 33.84
CA ILE A 12 -20.87 32.92 33.48
C ILE A 12 -20.68 31.54 32.86
N ILE A 13 -21.25 30.51 33.49
CA ILE A 13 -21.10 29.12 33.06
C ILE A 13 -22.49 28.53 32.84
N ALA A 14 -22.75 28.03 31.64
CA ALA A 14 -24.02 27.39 31.31
C ALA A 14 -24.26 26.13 32.16
N PRO A 15 -25.51 25.82 32.57
CA PRO A 15 -25.79 24.65 33.41
C PRO A 15 -25.41 23.29 32.81
N SER A 16 -25.33 23.19 31.49
CA SER A 16 -24.96 21.97 30.76
C SER A 16 -23.45 21.83 30.53
N ALA A 17 -22.64 22.83 30.91
CA ALA A 17 -21.19 22.74 30.78
C ALA A 17 -20.60 21.76 31.81
N THR A 18 -19.60 20.99 31.39
CA THR A 18 -18.90 20.03 32.24
C THR A 18 -17.48 20.51 32.50
N LEU A 19 -17.09 20.59 33.77
CA LEU A 19 -15.77 21.04 34.21
C LEU A 19 -15.06 19.93 34.98
N GLY A 20 -13.85 19.57 34.54
CA GLY A 20 -12.96 18.61 35.18
C GLY A 20 -12.34 19.11 36.47
N ALA A 21 -11.59 18.22 37.13
CA ALA A 21 -10.89 18.50 38.37
C ALA A 21 -9.76 19.52 38.15
N GLY A 22 -9.65 20.52 39.03
CA GLY A 22 -8.56 21.50 39.00
C GLY A 22 -8.65 22.52 37.85
N VAL A 23 -9.79 22.60 37.15
CA VAL A 23 -10.03 23.63 36.14
C VAL A 23 -10.05 25.02 36.78
N THR A 24 -9.39 26.00 36.15
CA THR A 24 -9.43 27.41 36.59
C THR A 24 -10.09 28.31 35.54
N ILE A 25 -10.97 29.23 35.96
CA ILE A 25 -11.70 30.15 35.08
C ILE A 25 -11.57 31.59 35.59
N GLY A 26 -11.04 32.48 34.74
CA GLY A 26 -10.81 33.89 35.03
C GLY A 26 -12.07 34.75 35.01
N ALA A 27 -11.94 35.99 35.48
CA ALA A 27 -13.03 36.95 35.58
C ALA A 27 -13.72 37.24 34.24
N HIS A 28 -15.05 37.43 34.26
CA HIS A 28 -15.88 37.79 33.11
C HIS A 28 -15.83 36.81 31.92
N THR A 29 -15.38 35.59 32.16
CA THR A 29 -15.37 34.51 31.17
C THR A 29 -16.77 33.96 30.95
N VAL A 30 -17.11 33.61 29.71
CA VAL A 30 -18.39 32.97 29.37
C VAL A 30 -18.12 31.57 28.84
N ILE A 31 -18.76 30.57 29.45
CA ILE A 31 -18.75 29.16 29.03
C ILE A 31 -20.16 28.78 28.57
N GLY A 32 -20.29 28.43 27.30
CA GLY A 32 -21.55 28.11 26.61
C GLY A 32 -22.12 26.73 26.95
N GLU A 33 -23.27 26.43 26.35
CA GLU A 33 -24.00 25.18 26.58
C GLU A 33 -23.23 23.97 26.04
N GLY A 34 -23.24 22.85 26.78
CA GLY A 34 -22.61 21.60 26.35
C GLY A 34 -21.09 21.61 26.25
N VAL A 35 -20.43 22.73 26.63
CA VAL A 35 -18.97 22.83 26.65
C VAL A 35 -18.37 21.80 27.61
N HIS A 36 -17.30 21.13 27.18
CA HIS A 36 -16.54 20.19 28.00
C HIS A 36 -15.12 20.71 28.22
N ILE A 37 -14.74 20.91 29.48
CA ILE A 37 -13.39 21.32 29.88
C ILE A 37 -12.80 20.24 30.76
N ASP A 38 -11.73 19.62 30.31
CA ASP A 38 -11.06 18.51 30.99
C ASP A 38 -10.14 18.97 32.13
N ASP A 39 -9.67 17.99 32.91
CA ASP A 39 -8.88 18.18 34.12
C ASP A 39 -7.66 19.10 33.93
N GLY A 40 -7.48 20.02 34.89
CA GLY A 40 -6.32 20.90 34.99
C GLY A 40 -6.23 22.01 33.93
N ALA A 41 -7.24 22.19 33.07
CA ALA A 41 -7.26 23.27 32.10
C ALA A 41 -7.44 24.65 32.75
N SER A 42 -6.83 25.69 32.16
CA SER A 42 -6.94 27.07 32.65
C SER A 42 -7.50 28.00 31.58
N ILE A 43 -8.55 28.75 31.91
CA ILE A 43 -9.18 29.74 31.04
C ILE A 43 -8.98 31.14 31.64
N GLY A 44 -8.38 32.05 30.86
CA GLY A 44 -8.06 33.43 31.25
C GLY A 44 -9.29 34.34 31.31
N CYS A 45 -9.08 35.61 31.66
CA CYS A 45 -10.17 36.57 31.85
C CYS A 45 -10.82 37.00 30.53
N ASN A 46 -12.12 37.31 30.56
CA ASN A 46 -12.92 37.75 29.42
C ASN A 46 -12.87 36.80 28.20
N ALA A 47 -12.52 35.53 28.40
CA ALA A 47 -12.59 34.54 27.35
C ALA A 47 -14.05 34.15 27.06
N MET A 48 -14.34 33.68 25.86
CA MET A 48 -15.65 33.19 25.46
C MET A 48 -15.47 31.83 24.81
N ILE A 49 -16.04 30.80 25.42
CA ILE A 49 -16.07 29.44 24.90
C ILE A 49 -17.52 29.14 24.51
N GLU A 50 -17.80 29.11 23.21
CA GLU A 50 -19.15 28.89 22.67
C GLU A 50 -19.57 27.42 22.74
N SER A 51 -20.86 27.16 22.48
CA SER A 51 -21.52 25.88 22.74
C SER A 51 -20.84 24.68 22.09
N GLU A 52 -20.90 23.53 22.77
CA GLU A 52 -20.37 22.22 22.32
C GLU A 52 -18.86 22.17 22.06
N ALA A 53 -18.10 23.24 22.37
CA ALA A 53 -16.65 23.22 22.27
C ALA A 53 -16.02 22.28 23.33
N ARG A 54 -14.85 21.72 23.00
CA ARG A 54 -14.08 20.83 23.89
C ARG A 54 -12.69 21.39 24.14
N VAL A 55 -12.29 21.40 25.41
CA VAL A 55 -10.96 21.84 25.86
C VAL A 55 -10.32 20.71 26.64
N GLY A 56 -9.24 20.15 26.09
CA GLY A 56 -8.54 19.00 26.64
C GLY A 56 -7.75 19.28 27.92
N ARG A 57 -7.19 18.21 28.49
CA ARG A 57 -6.51 18.20 29.79
C ARG A 57 -5.33 19.16 29.78
N SER A 58 -5.19 19.93 30.86
CA SER A 58 -4.09 20.87 31.06
C SER A 58 -3.88 21.86 29.92
N ALA A 59 -4.91 22.12 29.10
CA ALA A 59 -4.87 23.17 28.10
C ALA A 59 -4.91 24.55 28.77
N ARG A 60 -4.21 25.52 28.19
CA ARG A 60 -4.11 26.89 28.72
C ARG A 60 -4.66 27.87 27.69
N ILE A 61 -5.85 28.39 27.94
CA ILE A 61 -6.48 29.45 27.15
C ILE A 61 -6.28 30.77 27.87
N GLU A 62 -5.59 31.73 27.26
CA GLU A 62 -5.33 33.04 27.86
C GLU A 62 -6.53 34.00 27.75
N SER A 63 -6.36 35.23 28.23
CA SER A 63 -7.43 36.23 28.31
C SER A 63 -7.92 36.70 26.93
N ASN A 64 -9.19 37.08 26.86
CA ASN A 64 -9.86 37.61 25.66
C ASN A 64 -9.86 36.65 24.45
N VAL A 65 -9.65 35.35 24.67
CA VAL A 65 -9.74 34.36 23.59
C VAL A 65 -11.21 34.04 23.30
N ILE A 66 -11.55 33.92 22.01
CA ILE A 66 -12.86 33.46 21.56
C ILE A 66 -12.69 32.08 20.93
N VAL A 67 -13.36 31.08 21.49
CA VAL A 67 -13.47 29.72 20.94
C VAL A 67 -14.89 29.54 20.43
N ARG A 68 -15.03 29.36 19.12
CA ARG A 68 -16.33 29.20 18.47
C ARG A 68 -16.92 27.81 18.70
N GLU A 69 -18.22 27.71 18.47
CA GLU A 69 -19.01 26.49 18.61
C GLU A 69 -18.31 25.24 18.05
N GLU A 70 -18.47 24.12 18.75
CA GLU A 70 -17.96 22.79 18.37
C GLU A 70 -16.43 22.66 18.20
N THR A 71 -15.65 23.72 18.43
CA THR A 71 -14.18 23.69 18.30
C THR A 71 -13.56 22.67 19.25
N LEU A 72 -12.66 21.84 18.73
CA LEU A 72 -11.98 20.78 19.45
C LEU A 72 -10.53 21.19 19.74
N ILE A 73 -10.21 21.41 21.02
CA ILE A 73 -8.87 21.72 21.50
C ILE A 73 -8.38 20.51 22.30
N ALA A 74 -7.33 19.85 21.85
CA ALA A 74 -6.77 18.67 22.50
C ALA A 74 -5.97 19.00 23.78
N ASP A 75 -5.42 17.97 24.41
CA ASP A 75 -4.62 18.05 25.63
C ASP A 75 -3.36 18.92 25.44
N HIS A 76 -2.93 19.59 26.51
CA HIS A 76 -1.68 20.35 26.58
C HIS A 76 -1.53 21.49 25.56
N VAL A 77 -2.62 21.95 24.94
CA VAL A 77 -2.62 23.09 24.01
C VAL A 77 -2.50 24.41 24.77
N VAL A 78 -1.69 25.34 24.25
CA VAL A 78 -1.61 26.72 24.77
C VAL A 78 -2.16 27.68 23.73
N VAL A 79 -3.07 28.57 24.12
CA VAL A 79 -3.68 29.59 23.27
C VAL A 79 -3.45 30.96 23.86
N GLY A 80 -2.67 31.79 23.17
CA GLY A 80 -2.31 33.14 23.56
C GLY A 80 -3.49 34.11 23.49
N ALA A 81 -3.39 35.17 24.28
CA ALA A 81 -4.47 36.14 24.45
C ALA A 81 -4.99 36.74 23.14
N ASN A 82 -6.26 37.19 23.14
CA ASN A 82 -6.92 37.86 22.01
C ASN A 82 -7.06 37.02 20.72
N SER A 83 -6.83 35.71 20.79
CA SER A 83 -6.97 34.81 19.64
C SER A 83 -8.43 34.42 19.37
N VAL A 84 -8.73 34.05 18.12
CA VAL A 84 -10.06 33.58 17.72
C VAL A 84 -9.94 32.22 17.03
N LEU A 85 -10.58 31.21 17.59
CA LEU A 85 -10.54 29.83 17.13
C LEU A 85 -11.91 29.39 16.62
N GLY A 86 -11.93 28.70 15.47
CA GLY A 86 -13.15 28.20 14.84
C GLY A 86 -13.94 29.29 14.12
N GLN A 87 -13.32 30.42 13.77
CA GLN A 87 -14.01 31.52 13.10
C GLN A 87 -14.65 31.02 11.79
N ARG A 88 -15.94 31.32 11.57
CA ARG A 88 -16.60 31.05 10.28
C ARG A 88 -16.41 32.23 9.32
N PRO A 89 -16.14 31.97 8.02
CA PRO A 89 -15.96 33.02 7.03
C PRO A 89 -17.26 33.79 6.82
N THR A 90 -17.19 35.12 6.87
CA THR A 90 -18.34 35.99 6.59
C THR A 90 -18.25 36.49 5.15
N LYS A 91 -19.30 36.25 4.37
CA LYS A 91 -19.36 36.67 2.97
C LYS A 91 -19.75 38.14 2.85
N ALA A 92 -18.96 38.92 2.12
CA ALA A 92 -19.36 40.28 1.72
C ALA A 92 -20.58 40.23 0.78
N LYS A 93 -21.54 41.14 0.94
CA LYS A 93 -22.78 41.19 0.13
C LYS A 93 -22.53 41.27 -1.39
N SER A 94 -21.38 41.83 -1.79
CA SER A 94 -20.94 41.97 -3.18
C SER A 94 -20.16 40.76 -3.72
N SER A 95 -19.91 39.73 -2.90
CA SER A 95 -19.13 38.56 -3.32
C SER A 95 -19.95 37.60 -4.20
N THR A 96 -19.37 37.21 -5.34
CA THR A 96 -19.97 36.24 -6.28
C THR A 96 -19.59 34.79 -5.96
N LEU A 97 -18.77 34.55 -4.93
CA LEU A 97 -18.37 33.19 -4.52
C LEU A 97 -19.57 32.44 -3.92
N ALA A 98 -19.78 31.18 -4.30
CA ALA A 98 -20.76 30.31 -3.65
C ALA A 98 -20.43 30.21 -2.15
N PRO A 99 -21.44 30.08 -1.27
CA PRO A 99 -21.17 29.82 0.15
C PRO A 99 -20.27 28.60 0.27
N SER A 100 -19.21 28.68 1.08
CA SER A 100 -18.56 27.49 1.60
C SER A 100 -19.65 26.61 2.21
N GLY A 101 -19.65 25.31 1.93
CA GLY A 101 -20.62 24.38 2.51
C GLY A 101 -20.58 24.38 4.04
N VAL A 102 -21.34 23.49 4.68
CA VAL A 102 -21.22 23.32 6.13
C VAL A 102 -19.78 22.91 6.45
N LEU A 103 -19.01 23.83 7.04
CA LEU A 103 -17.63 23.58 7.44
C LEU A 103 -17.65 22.75 8.73
N PRO A 104 -16.85 21.67 8.82
CA PRO A 104 -16.66 20.96 10.08
C PRO A 104 -16.03 21.87 11.13
N PRO A 105 -16.10 21.51 12.42
CA PRO A 105 -15.43 22.29 13.47
C PRO A 105 -13.91 22.33 13.27
N LEU A 106 -13.28 23.36 13.85
CA LEU A 106 -11.83 23.42 13.96
C LEU A 106 -11.34 22.33 14.91
N THR A 107 -10.28 21.62 14.52
CA THR A 107 -9.57 20.68 15.40
C THR A 107 -8.12 21.15 15.60
N ILE A 108 -7.68 21.22 16.86
CA ILE A 108 -6.31 21.52 17.27
C ILE A 108 -5.75 20.33 18.03
N GLY A 109 -4.71 19.71 17.48
CA GLY A 109 -4.03 18.55 18.03
C GLY A 109 -3.22 18.82 19.29
N GLU A 110 -2.84 17.74 19.96
CA GLU A 110 -2.16 17.77 21.26
C GLU A 110 -0.86 18.59 21.24
N GLY A 111 -0.60 19.33 22.31
CA GLY A 111 0.66 20.04 22.52
C GLY A 111 0.92 21.21 21.56
N CYS A 112 -0.10 21.64 20.81
CA CYS A 112 0.01 22.81 19.95
C CYS A 112 0.16 24.11 20.75
N GLN A 113 0.85 25.08 20.15
CA GLN A 113 1.00 26.42 20.69
C GLN A 113 0.43 27.43 19.69
N ILE A 114 -0.59 28.17 20.12
CA ILE A 114 -1.23 29.23 19.36
C ILE A 114 -0.85 30.57 20.01
N GLY A 115 -0.25 31.46 19.23
CA GLY A 115 0.26 32.74 19.67
C GLY A 115 -0.85 33.77 19.88
N VAL A 116 -0.46 34.95 20.36
CA VAL A 116 -1.36 36.06 20.69
C VAL A 116 -2.02 36.61 19.42
N GLY A 117 -3.33 36.78 19.44
CA GLY A 117 -4.08 37.39 18.34
C GLY A 117 -4.15 36.55 17.06
N ALA A 118 -3.85 35.26 17.13
CA ALA A 118 -3.97 34.37 15.98
C ALA A 118 -5.45 34.11 15.65
N VAL A 119 -5.77 33.94 14.37
CA VAL A 119 -7.13 33.63 13.91
C VAL A 119 -7.13 32.35 13.09
N ILE A 120 -7.83 31.33 13.59
CA ILE A 120 -7.91 30.02 12.93
C ILE A 120 -9.38 29.72 12.66
N TYR A 121 -9.69 29.43 11.40
CA TYR A 121 -11.06 29.27 10.92
C TYR A 121 -11.57 27.84 11.10
N ALA A 122 -12.90 27.70 11.11
CA ALA A 122 -13.56 26.40 11.06
C ALA A 122 -13.24 25.65 9.75
N GLY A 123 -13.34 24.33 9.78
CA GLY A 123 -13.01 23.45 8.67
C GLY A 123 -11.54 23.10 8.57
N SER A 124 -10.70 23.67 9.43
CA SER A 124 -9.26 23.43 9.43
C SER A 124 -8.85 22.45 10.53
N GLU A 125 -7.76 21.72 10.27
CA GLU A 125 -7.15 20.78 11.20
C GLU A 125 -5.69 21.20 11.44
N ILE A 126 -5.32 21.38 12.71
CA ILE A 126 -3.94 21.66 13.13
C ILE A 126 -3.37 20.42 13.80
N GLY A 127 -2.43 19.76 13.14
CA GLY A 127 -1.77 18.56 13.66
C GLY A 127 -0.92 18.82 14.90
N SER A 128 -0.76 17.78 15.72
CA SER A 128 -0.08 17.82 17.03
C SER A 128 1.32 18.46 16.99
N GLY A 129 1.69 19.15 18.07
CA GLY A 129 3.01 19.76 18.25
C GLY A 129 3.30 20.94 17.33
N SER A 130 2.30 21.46 16.62
CA SER A 130 2.45 22.59 15.71
C SER A 130 2.41 23.93 16.46
N PHE A 131 3.07 24.93 15.88
CA PHE A 131 3.14 26.29 16.41
C PHE A 131 2.55 27.28 15.40
N VAL A 132 1.50 27.98 15.80
CA VAL A 132 0.90 29.10 15.05
C VAL A 132 1.25 30.36 15.81
N ALA A 133 2.17 31.17 15.30
CA ALA A 133 2.72 32.31 16.01
C ALA A 133 1.75 33.51 16.08
N ASP A 134 2.16 34.55 16.81
CA ASP A 134 1.36 35.73 17.06
C ASP A 134 0.84 36.39 15.76
N GLY A 135 -0.44 36.75 15.75
CA GLY A 135 -1.10 37.43 14.63
C GLY A 135 -1.19 36.61 13.33
N ALA A 136 -0.80 35.33 13.32
CA ALA A 136 -0.94 34.47 12.16
C ALA A 136 -2.41 34.12 11.86
N GLN A 137 -2.71 33.86 10.60
CA GLN A 137 -4.05 33.54 10.14
C GLN A 137 -4.06 32.23 9.35
N VAL A 138 -4.96 31.32 9.72
CA VAL A 138 -5.21 30.08 8.98
C VAL A 138 -6.69 30.02 8.63
N ARG A 139 -6.98 30.19 7.35
CA ARG A 139 -8.34 30.23 6.79
C ARG A 139 -8.96 28.84 6.76
N GLU A 140 -10.22 28.78 6.34
CA GLU A 140 -11.06 27.58 6.35
C GLU A 140 -10.53 26.44 5.47
N GLY A 141 -10.84 25.19 5.81
CA GLY A 141 -10.52 24.02 4.98
C GLY A 141 -9.04 23.65 4.91
N CYS A 142 -8.20 24.19 5.80
CA CYS A 142 -6.76 23.93 5.77
C CYS A 142 -6.41 22.66 6.53
N LEU A 143 -5.56 21.82 5.94
CA LEU A 143 -4.97 20.66 6.60
C LEU A 143 -3.51 20.97 6.93
N VAL A 144 -3.23 21.18 8.22
CA VAL A 144 -1.88 21.45 8.73
C VAL A 144 -1.36 20.21 9.45
N GLY A 145 -0.25 19.67 8.96
CA GLY A 145 0.39 18.48 9.51
C GLY A 145 0.98 18.67 10.91
N ARG A 146 1.77 17.70 11.35
CA ARG A 146 2.42 17.68 12.67
C ARG A 146 3.70 18.50 12.68
N ASN A 147 4.00 19.10 13.82
CA ASN A 147 5.23 19.87 14.04
C ASN A 147 5.45 20.97 12.98
N VAL A 148 4.37 21.57 12.48
CA VAL A 148 4.41 22.68 11.53
C VAL A 148 4.62 23.99 12.28
N ILE A 149 5.39 24.91 11.70
CA ILE A 149 5.54 26.27 12.20
C ILE A 149 4.87 27.23 11.21
N ILE A 150 3.89 27.99 11.67
CA ILE A 150 3.30 29.13 10.97
C ILE A 150 3.76 30.39 11.69
N GLY A 151 4.61 31.17 11.04
CA GLY A 151 5.34 32.29 11.61
C GLY A 151 4.47 33.53 11.85
N HIS A 152 5.05 34.50 12.56
CA HIS A 152 4.35 35.71 12.99
C HIS A 152 3.71 36.44 11.81
N ALA A 153 2.42 36.79 11.94
CA ALA A 153 1.65 37.48 10.91
C ALA A 153 1.64 36.80 9.52
N ALA A 154 1.98 35.50 9.43
CA ALA A 154 1.83 34.74 8.20
C ALA A 154 0.35 34.41 7.95
N THR A 155 -0.04 34.35 6.69
CA THR A 155 -1.41 34.01 6.28
C THR A 155 -1.38 32.77 5.41
N VAL A 156 -2.14 31.76 5.84
CA VAL A 156 -2.49 30.58 5.05
C VAL A 156 -3.95 30.72 4.65
N GLU A 157 -4.19 30.92 3.36
CA GLU A 157 -5.52 31.05 2.79
C GLU A 157 -6.24 29.68 2.69
N ASN A 158 -7.53 29.71 2.33
CA ASN A 158 -8.40 28.56 2.43
C ASN A 158 -7.97 27.36 1.57
N ASP A 159 -8.38 26.16 1.99
CA ASP A 159 -8.17 24.90 1.26
C ASP A 159 -6.69 24.62 0.93
N CYS A 160 -5.79 24.96 1.87
CA CYS A 160 -4.37 24.63 1.74
C CYS A 160 -4.01 23.33 2.47
N GLU A 161 -3.05 22.60 1.91
CA GLU A 161 -2.45 21.42 2.54
C GLU A 161 -0.99 21.72 2.91
N ILE A 162 -0.62 21.51 4.17
CA ILE A 162 0.72 21.74 4.70
C ILE A 162 1.24 20.46 5.35
N GLY A 163 2.28 19.87 4.77
CA GLY A 163 2.89 18.64 5.26
C GLY A 163 3.70 18.81 6.54
N ASP A 164 3.97 17.68 7.20
CA ASP A 164 4.68 17.61 8.48
C ASP A 164 6.04 18.32 8.46
N GLY A 165 6.39 18.97 9.57
CA GLY A 165 7.70 19.61 9.76
C GLY A 165 7.93 20.88 8.94
N THR A 166 6.95 21.32 8.15
CA THR A 166 7.04 22.52 7.32
C THR A 166 7.09 23.80 8.15
N ARG A 167 7.89 24.77 7.68
CA ARG A 167 8.12 26.05 8.35
C ARG A 167 7.77 27.19 7.42
N ILE A 168 6.69 27.89 7.73
CA ILE A 168 6.27 29.13 7.08
C ILE A 168 6.72 30.27 7.97
N GLN A 169 7.59 31.14 7.48
CA GLN A 169 8.17 32.21 8.28
C GLN A 169 7.33 33.50 8.23
N THR A 170 7.75 34.47 9.04
CA THR A 170 7.06 35.74 9.29
C THR A 170 6.52 36.41 8.03
N ALA A 171 5.24 36.78 8.08
CA ALA A 171 4.54 37.55 7.06
C ALA A 171 4.57 36.94 5.65
N ALA A 172 4.78 35.62 5.54
CA ALA A 172 4.56 34.91 4.28
C ALA A 172 3.06 34.79 3.99
N TYR A 173 2.71 34.88 2.71
CA TYR A 173 1.33 34.78 2.20
C TYR A 173 1.19 33.57 1.29
N ILE A 174 0.51 32.54 1.80
CA ILE A 174 0.20 31.30 1.10
C ILE A 174 -1.22 31.39 0.56
N THR A 175 -1.38 31.44 -0.76
CA THR A 175 -2.68 31.56 -1.42
C THR A 175 -3.48 30.27 -1.39
N ALA A 176 -4.80 30.41 -1.47
CA ALA A 176 -5.73 29.28 -1.45
C ALA A 176 -5.39 28.20 -2.48
N LEU A 177 -5.72 26.95 -2.16
CA LEU A 177 -5.45 25.76 -2.98
C LEU A 177 -3.97 25.40 -3.11
N SER A 178 -3.09 25.96 -2.28
CA SER A 178 -1.66 25.64 -2.31
C SER A 178 -1.38 24.37 -1.51
N ARG A 179 -0.41 23.60 -2.00
CA ARG A 179 0.06 22.37 -1.35
C ARG A 179 1.55 22.48 -1.06
N LEU A 180 1.90 22.41 0.22
CA LEU A 180 3.27 22.36 0.71
C LEU A 180 3.53 20.95 1.25
N GLY A 181 4.57 20.29 0.75
CA GLY A 181 5.00 18.97 1.18
C GLY A 181 5.61 18.96 2.58
N LYS A 182 6.34 17.90 2.90
CA LYS A 182 7.03 17.73 4.20
C LYS A 182 8.34 18.50 4.24
N ASN A 183 8.67 19.03 5.41
CA ASN A 183 9.92 19.76 5.66
C ASN A 183 10.18 20.90 4.67
N VAL A 184 9.11 21.54 4.17
CA VAL A 184 9.22 22.72 3.30
C VAL A 184 9.62 23.92 4.14
N PHE A 185 10.44 24.82 3.59
CA PHE A 185 10.80 26.07 4.23
C PHE A 185 10.38 27.25 3.37
N ILE A 186 9.43 28.04 3.86
CA ILE A 186 9.00 29.30 3.26
C ILE A 186 9.59 30.43 4.09
N ALA A 187 10.54 31.17 3.53
CA ALA A 187 11.20 32.29 4.21
C ALA A 187 10.27 33.51 4.39
N PRO A 188 10.68 34.52 5.18
CA PRO A 188 9.82 35.68 5.45
C PRO A 188 9.40 36.43 4.19
N MET A 189 8.19 36.99 4.23
CA MET A 189 7.63 37.83 3.17
C MET A 189 7.50 37.15 1.80
N VAL A 190 7.57 35.82 1.72
CA VAL A 190 7.26 35.10 0.47
C VAL A 190 5.78 35.31 0.13
N CYS A 191 5.51 35.61 -1.13
CA CYS A 191 4.16 35.79 -1.64
C CYS A 191 3.88 34.77 -2.74
N THR A 192 2.91 33.89 -2.50
CA THR A 192 2.38 33.00 -3.54
C THR A 192 1.13 33.63 -4.14
N THR A 193 0.80 33.27 -5.37
CA THR A 193 -0.38 33.78 -6.07
C THR A 193 -1.14 32.63 -6.71
N ASN A 194 -2.45 32.79 -6.91
CA ASN A 194 -3.31 31.74 -7.47
C ASN A 194 -4.31 32.23 -8.54
N ASP A 195 -4.24 33.49 -8.96
CA ASP A 195 -5.08 34.08 -10.03
C ASP A 195 -4.22 34.74 -11.12
N ASN A 196 -4.23 34.17 -12.33
CA ASN A 196 -3.54 34.73 -13.50
C ASN A 196 -4.34 35.85 -14.21
N TYR A 197 -5.61 36.07 -13.84
CA TYR A 197 -6.53 36.98 -14.54
C TYR A 197 -6.76 38.30 -13.80
N MET A 198 -6.04 38.54 -12.70
CA MET A 198 -6.08 39.77 -11.91
C MET A 198 -7.51 40.26 -11.62
N GLY A 199 -8.43 39.32 -11.38
CA GLY A 199 -9.81 39.64 -11.04
C GLY A 199 -10.70 40.23 -12.14
N ARG A 200 -10.30 40.32 -13.42
CA ARG A 200 -11.07 41.08 -14.45
C ARG A 200 -12.05 40.26 -15.31
N THR A 201 -12.06 38.94 -15.22
CA THR A 201 -12.94 38.07 -16.04
C THR A 201 -13.68 37.03 -15.18
N GLU A 202 -14.83 36.54 -15.65
CA GLU A 202 -15.54 35.42 -14.99
C GLU A 202 -14.71 34.12 -14.97
N GLU A 203 -13.75 33.99 -15.90
CA GLU A 203 -12.82 32.86 -16.00
C GLU A 203 -11.89 32.72 -14.77
N ARG A 204 -11.69 33.79 -14.00
CA ARG A 204 -10.85 33.80 -12.79
C ARG A 204 -11.23 32.74 -11.75
N PHE A 205 -12.49 32.29 -11.75
CA PHE A 205 -12.99 31.29 -10.81
C PHE A 205 -12.81 29.85 -11.32
N LYS A 206 -12.66 29.66 -12.63
CA LYS A 206 -12.49 28.33 -13.24
C LYS A 206 -11.06 27.82 -13.20
N TYR A 207 -10.07 28.72 -13.06
CA TYR A 207 -8.65 28.40 -13.26
C TYR A 207 -7.75 28.84 -12.10
N ARG A 208 -8.28 28.99 -10.88
CA ARG A 208 -7.42 29.22 -9.71
C ARG A 208 -6.55 28.00 -9.48
N LYS A 209 -5.25 28.22 -9.40
CA LYS A 209 -4.27 27.16 -9.14
C LYS A 209 -3.32 27.66 -8.06
N GLY A 210 -3.40 27.08 -6.87
CA GLY A 210 -2.39 27.28 -5.86
C GLY A 210 -1.04 26.72 -6.33
N ILE A 211 0.01 27.03 -5.58
CA ILE A 211 1.34 26.51 -5.89
C ILE A 211 1.50 25.12 -5.29
N ILE A 212 2.41 24.33 -5.85
CA ILE A 212 2.83 23.06 -5.28
C ILE A 212 4.31 23.19 -4.92
N VAL A 213 4.65 22.93 -3.66
CA VAL A 213 6.03 22.81 -3.20
C VAL A 213 6.21 21.41 -2.66
N GLU A 214 6.98 20.58 -3.35
CA GLU A 214 7.25 19.22 -2.92
C GLU A 214 8.22 19.18 -1.72
N ASP A 215 8.39 17.97 -1.17
CA ASP A 215 9.14 17.72 0.05
C ASP A 215 10.54 18.35 0.04
N GLY A 216 10.91 19.04 1.12
CA GLY A 216 12.21 19.69 1.29
C GLY A 216 12.42 20.97 0.46
N GLY A 217 11.40 21.42 -0.30
CA GLY A 217 11.45 22.65 -1.06
C GLY A 217 11.70 23.88 -0.18
N ARG A 218 12.49 24.84 -0.68
CA ARG A 218 12.89 26.05 0.05
C ARG A 218 12.61 27.29 -0.80
N ILE A 219 11.86 28.24 -0.26
CA ILE A 219 11.61 29.53 -0.91
C ILE A 219 12.26 30.64 -0.10
N GLY A 220 13.22 31.33 -0.71
CA GLY A 220 13.96 32.44 -0.11
C GLY A 220 13.09 33.68 0.08
N GLY A 221 13.50 34.54 1.02
CA GLY A 221 12.66 35.63 1.49
C GLY A 221 12.28 36.61 0.39
N ASN A 222 11.09 37.20 0.49
CA ASN A 222 10.56 38.17 -0.47
C ASN A 222 10.44 37.64 -1.92
N ALA A 223 10.47 36.32 -2.13
CA ALA A 223 10.22 35.74 -3.44
C ALA A 223 8.72 35.71 -3.77
N VAL A 224 8.39 35.79 -5.05
CA VAL A 224 7.03 35.68 -5.57
C VAL A 224 6.91 34.41 -6.41
N VAL A 225 5.92 33.56 -6.12
CA VAL A 225 5.63 32.36 -6.92
C VAL A 225 4.29 32.54 -7.63
N LEU A 226 4.33 32.41 -8.96
CA LEU A 226 3.15 32.59 -9.81
C LEU A 226 2.18 31.40 -9.74
N PRO A 227 0.92 31.60 -10.16
CA PRO A 227 -0.14 30.59 -10.05
C PRO A 227 0.19 29.29 -10.76
N GLY A 228 -0.09 28.17 -10.09
CA GLY A 228 0.08 26.82 -10.63
C GLY A 228 1.52 26.34 -10.81
N VAL A 229 2.51 27.10 -10.35
CA VAL A 229 3.91 26.67 -10.36
C VAL A 229 4.11 25.49 -9.40
N THR A 230 4.80 24.47 -9.91
CA THR A 230 5.27 23.31 -9.13
C THR A 230 6.77 23.43 -8.88
N MET A 231 7.17 23.41 -7.62
CA MET A 231 8.55 23.26 -7.18
C MET A 231 8.78 21.80 -6.79
N GLY A 232 9.65 21.13 -7.54
CA GLY A 232 10.02 19.74 -7.29
C GLY A 232 10.77 19.54 -5.97
N LYS A 233 10.88 18.28 -5.54
CA LYS A 233 11.53 17.88 -4.28
C LYS A 233 12.89 18.56 -4.10
N GLU A 234 13.14 19.10 -2.91
CA GLU A 234 14.39 19.80 -2.56
C GLU A 234 14.73 21.03 -3.44
N ALA A 235 13.82 21.51 -4.28
CA ALA A 235 14.06 22.71 -5.09
C ALA A 235 14.22 23.95 -4.21
N VAL A 236 15.10 24.86 -4.62
CA VAL A 236 15.38 26.11 -3.90
C VAL A 236 15.11 27.30 -4.79
N VAL A 237 14.26 28.20 -4.33
CA VAL A 237 14.08 29.53 -4.91
C VAL A 237 14.90 30.49 -4.07
N GLY A 238 15.83 31.22 -4.66
CA GLY A 238 16.58 32.22 -3.91
C GLY A 238 15.76 33.48 -3.65
N ALA A 239 16.18 34.24 -2.65
CA ALA A 239 15.47 35.43 -2.17
C ALA A 239 15.22 36.46 -3.28
N GLY A 240 14.06 37.12 -3.22
CA GLY A 240 13.67 38.19 -4.16
C GLY A 240 13.35 37.72 -5.58
N SER A 241 13.31 36.40 -5.84
CA SER A 241 13.06 35.86 -7.17
C SER A 241 11.58 35.86 -7.53
N VAL A 242 11.25 35.97 -8.82
CA VAL A 242 9.88 35.81 -9.34
C VAL A 242 9.80 34.53 -10.16
N VAL A 243 9.19 33.50 -9.60
CA VAL A 243 9.11 32.17 -10.20
C VAL A 243 7.88 32.09 -11.09
N THR A 244 8.11 31.99 -12.39
CA THR A 244 7.05 32.03 -13.41
C THR A 244 6.79 30.69 -14.08
N ARG A 245 7.57 29.66 -13.74
CA ARG A 245 7.54 28.31 -14.31
C ARG A 245 7.95 27.30 -13.25
N ASP A 246 7.64 26.04 -13.49
CA ASP A 246 8.03 24.93 -12.61
C ASP A 246 9.54 24.89 -12.37
N VAL A 247 9.91 24.53 -11.15
CA VAL A 247 11.30 24.40 -10.72
C VAL A 247 11.58 22.92 -10.56
N ALA A 248 12.54 22.40 -11.33
CA ALA A 248 12.90 21.00 -11.24
C ALA A 248 13.48 20.63 -9.86
N PRO A 249 13.36 19.35 -9.43
CA PRO A 249 13.91 18.88 -8.16
C PRO A 249 15.40 19.18 -8.00
N CYS A 250 15.83 19.44 -6.76
CA CYS A 250 17.21 19.72 -6.40
C CYS A 250 17.87 20.86 -7.21
N LYS A 251 17.08 21.74 -7.85
CA LYS A 251 17.61 22.92 -8.56
C LYS A 251 17.47 24.18 -7.73
N ILE A 252 18.46 25.05 -7.84
CA ILE A 252 18.42 26.41 -7.33
C ILE A 252 18.03 27.34 -8.48
N VAL A 253 16.95 28.11 -8.30
CA VAL A 253 16.53 29.17 -9.23
C VAL A 253 16.67 30.56 -8.60
N LEU A 254 17.08 31.53 -9.41
CA LEU A 254 17.28 32.92 -9.01
C LEU A 254 16.79 33.89 -10.08
N GLY A 255 16.35 35.07 -9.66
CA GLY A 255 16.10 36.23 -10.53
C GLY A 255 14.63 36.47 -10.89
N THR A 256 14.41 37.43 -11.79
CA THR A 256 13.09 37.89 -12.22
C THR A 256 13.06 38.05 -13.74
N PRO A 257 12.49 37.09 -14.50
CA PRO A 257 11.95 35.82 -14.03
C PRO A 257 13.05 34.87 -13.55
N ALA A 258 12.72 33.99 -12.60
CA ALA A 258 13.67 33.05 -12.03
C ALA A 258 14.17 32.07 -13.10
N ARG A 259 15.47 31.77 -13.05
CA ARG A 259 16.17 30.82 -13.92
C ARG A 259 17.03 29.90 -13.08
N VAL A 260 17.20 28.66 -13.55
CA VAL A 260 18.10 27.68 -12.92
C VAL A 260 19.52 28.23 -12.96
N VAL A 261 20.19 28.26 -11.80
CA VAL A 261 21.57 28.75 -11.68
C VAL A 261 22.56 27.63 -11.38
N LYS A 262 22.16 26.65 -10.56
CA LYS A 262 22.98 25.50 -10.15
C LYS A 262 22.11 24.47 -9.42
N ASP A 263 22.73 23.35 -9.08
CA ASP A 263 22.10 22.31 -8.27
C ASP A 263 22.26 22.61 -6.78
N VAL A 264 21.35 22.06 -5.98
CA VAL A 264 21.43 22.10 -4.52
C VAL A 264 22.60 21.19 -4.09
N PRO A 265 23.55 21.71 -3.29
CA PRO A 265 24.66 20.89 -2.83
C PRO A 265 24.18 19.67 -2.02
N PRO A 266 24.75 18.47 -2.20
CA PRO A 266 24.33 17.25 -1.49
C PRO A 266 24.25 17.38 0.02
N GLU A 267 25.18 18.13 0.62
CA GLU A 267 25.22 18.42 2.06
C GLU A 267 24.04 19.28 2.56
N GLN A 268 23.28 19.88 1.64
CA GLN A 268 22.10 20.68 1.92
C GLN A 268 20.79 19.93 1.63
N LEU A 269 20.84 18.67 1.20
CA LEU A 269 19.66 17.83 0.97
C LEU A 269 19.23 17.19 2.30
N ILE A 270 17.94 17.29 2.62
CA ILE A 270 17.33 16.72 3.83
C ILE A 270 17.08 15.22 3.61
N TYR A 271 16.72 14.84 2.39
CA TYR A 271 16.54 13.44 1.99
C TYR A 271 17.85 12.87 1.42
N SER A 272 18.30 11.73 1.96
CA SER A 272 19.60 11.12 1.64
C SER A 272 19.72 10.79 0.16
N VAL A 273 20.83 11.24 -0.41
CA VAL A 273 21.18 11.22 -1.84
C VAL A 273 21.50 9.80 -2.36
N GLU A 274 21.54 8.79 -1.49
CA GLU A 274 21.78 7.38 -1.86
C GLU A 274 20.55 6.71 -2.51
N SER A 275 19.42 7.41 -2.68
CA SER A 275 18.28 6.88 -3.43
C SER A 275 17.84 7.69 -4.64
N GLU A 276 18.31 8.93 -4.87
CA GLU A 276 17.61 9.81 -5.85
C GLU A 276 18.44 10.84 -6.65
N CYS A 277 19.77 11.02 -6.48
CA CYS A 277 20.51 12.04 -7.29
C CYS A 277 21.62 11.55 -8.23
N GLN A 278 21.55 10.31 -8.72
CA GLN A 278 22.37 9.91 -9.86
C GLN A 278 21.49 9.29 -10.94
N HIS A 279 20.94 10.12 -11.83
CA HIS A 279 20.97 9.96 -13.29
C HIS A 279 20.38 11.18 -14.01
N ARG A 280 20.99 11.54 -15.14
CA ARG A 280 20.73 12.71 -16.00
C ARG A 280 19.78 12.36 -17.15
N GLU A 281 19.13 13.42 -17.66
CA GLU A 281 18.73 13.69 -19.07
C GLU A 281 17.53 12.94 -19.69
N GLU A 282 16.74 13.69 -20.50
CA GLU A 282 15.53 13.28 -21.25
C GLU A 282 14.27 12.98 -20.40
N PRO A 283 13.02 13.05 -20.95
CA PRO A 283 11.80 13.16 -20.14
C PRO A 283 11.73 11.99 -19.17
N SER A 284 11.72 12.26 -17.86
CA SER A 284 11.95 11.18 -16.90
C SER A 284 10.83 10.15 -17.00
N ALA A 285 11.24 8.97 -17.44
CA ALA A 285 10.47 7.75 -17.55
C ALA A 285 9.53 7.54 -16.36
N MET A 286 8.25 7.28 -16.66
CA MET A 286 7.26 6.87 -15.69
C MET A 286 7.77 5.65 -14.91
N GLN A 287 7.69 5.70 -13.57
CA GLN A 287 8.11 4.58 -12.72
C GLN A 287 6.95 3.61 -12.57
N VAL A 288 7.09 2.42 -13.17
CA VAL A 288 6.08 1.37 -13.10
C VAL A 288 6.63 0.21 -12.27
N PRO A 289 6.17 -0.02 -11.03
CA PRO A 289 6.69 -1.11 -10.21
C PRO A 289 6.28 -2.47 -10.78
N SER A 290 7.09 -3.51 -10.58
CA SER A 290 6.70 -4.88 -10.97
C SER A 290 5.48 -5.39 -10.18
N PHE A 291 5.29 -4.89 -8.96
CA PHE A 291 4.17 -5.19 -8.08
C PHE A 291 3.97 -4.07 -7.04
N GLY A 292 2.72 -3.79 -6.65
CA GLY A 292 2.43 -2.80 -5.60
C GLY A 292 1.14 -3.09 -4.84
N LEU A 293 1.20 -3.02 -3.50
CA LEU A 293 0.03 -3.18 -2.61
C LEU A 293 -0.49 -1.86 -2.04
N THR A 294 0.27 -0.78 -2.14
CA THR A 294 -0.06 0.51 -1.50
C THR A 294 -1.42 1.02 -1.96
N ARG A 295 -1.70 1.00 -3.27
CA ARG A 295 -2.99 1.43 -3.83
C ARG A 295 -4.15 0.54 -3.37
N GLN A 296 -3.93 -0.78 -3.30
CA GLN A 296 -4.92 -1.73 -2.82
C GLN A 296 -5.25 -1.51 -1.34
N ASN A 297 -4.21 -1.45 -0.51
CA ASN A 297 -4.34 -1.29 0.94
C ASN A 297 -4.98 0.06 1.31
N SER A 298 -4.67 1.13 0.57
CA SER A 298 -5.30 2.44 0.79
C SER A 298 -6.81 2.40 0.57
N LYS A 299 -7.29 1.66 -0.44
CA LYS A 299 -8.73 1.53 -0.74
C LYS A 299 -9.47 0.69 0.29
N LEU A 300 -8.81 -0.32 0.86
CA LEU A 300 -9.40 -1.25 1.82
C LEU A 300 -9.11 -0.91 3.28
N ARG A 301 -8.45 0.24 3.54
CA ARG A 301 -7.85 0.55 4.84
C ARG A 301 -8.85 0.41 6.00
N ASP A 302 -10.03 0.98 5.86
CA ASP A 302 -10.99 1.02 6.97
C ASP A 302 -11.58 -0.36 7.26
N GLU A 303 -11.92 -1.15 6.23
CA GLU A 303 -12.36 -2.55 6.40
C GLU A 303 -11.27 -3.43 7.03
N LEU A 304 -10.02 -3.24 6.58
CA LEU A 304 -8.87 -3.98 7.11
C LEU A 304 -8.62 -3.66 8.58
N MET A 305 -8.64 -2.37 8.94
CA MET A 305 -8.43 -1.94 10.32
C MET A 305 -9.57 -2.38 11.23
N ALA A 306 -10.82 -2.36 10.77
CA ALA A 306 -11.95 -2.90 11.51
C ALA A 306 -11.81 -4.42 11.76
N ALA A 307 -11.51 -5.20 10.72
CA ALA A 307 -11.32 -6.65 10.85
C ALA A 307 -10.13 -7.02 11.76
N ILE A 308 -9.06 -6.24 11.72
CA ILE A 308 -7.92 -6.38 12.66
C ILE A 308 -8.37 -6.05 14.09
N GLY A 309 -9.11 -4.96 14.28
CA GLY A 309 -9.66 -4.54 15.57
C GLY A 309 -10.51 -5.63 16.22
N GLU A 310 -11.43 -6.26 15.47
CA GLU A 310 -12.26 -7.37 15.95
C GLU A 310 -11.43 -8.53 16.54
N VAL A 311 -10.32 -8.90 15.88
CA VAL A 311 -9.43 -9.95 16.38
C VAL A 311 -8.71 -9.51 17.65
N VAL A 312 -8.21 -8.27 17.69
CA VAL A 312 -7.54 -7.70 18.88
C VAL A 312 -8.50 -7.69 20.08
N ASP A 313 -9.72 -7.24 19.89
CA ASP A 313 -10.75 -7.15 20.93
C ASP A 313 -11.19 -8.54 21.44
N SER A 314 -11.18 -9.55 20.57
CA SER A 314 -11.52 -10.93 20.94
C SER A 314 -10.47 -11.62 21.82
N GLY A 315 -9.20 -11.22 21.72
CA GLY A 315 -8.06 -11.92 22.33
C GLY A 315 -7.76 -13.31 21.75
N GLN A 316 -8.46 -13.75 20.69
CA GLN A 316 -8.28 -15.07 20.06
C GLN A 316 -7.37 -14.98 18.83
N PHE A 317 -6.06 -15.09 19.05
CA PHE A 317 -5.06 -14.90 17.99
C PHE A 317 -4.72 -16.16 17.19
N ILE A 318 -5.00 -17.35 17.74
CA ILE A 318 -4.59 -18.64 17.17
C ILE A 318 -5.82 -19.44 16.80
N LEU A 319 -5.97 -19.76 15.50
CA LEU A 319 -7.19 -20.39 14.96
C LEU A 319 -8.45 -19.57 15.31
N GLY A 320 -9.61 -20.19 15.37
CA GLY A 320 -10.88 -19.54 15.72
C GLY A 320 -11.69 -19.05 14.53
N ASP A 321 -12.74 -18.30 14.82
CA ASP A 321 -13.81 -17.96 13.89
C ASP A 321 -13.32 -17.27 12.62
N SER A 322 -12.30 -16.41 12.70
CA SER A 322 -11.71 -15.78 11.50
C SER A 322 -11.04 -16.81 10.58
N VAL A 323 -10.40 -17.84 11.14
CA VAL A 323 -9.81 -18.93 10.36
C VAL A 323 -10.90 -19.83 9.78
N GLU A 324 -11.93 -20.17 10.55
CA GLU A 324 -13.05 -21.01 10.09
C GLU A 324 -13.83 -20.34 8.94
N ARG A 325 -14.15 -19.04 9.06
CA ARG A 325 -14.79 -18.26 7.99
C ARG A 325 -13.95 -18.24 6.71
N LEU A 326 -12.62 -18.12 6.85
CA LEU A 326 -11.73 -18.15 5.69
C LEU A 326 -11.70 -19.56 5.07
N GLU A 327 -11.60 -20.62 5.88
CA GLU A 327 -11.66 -22.00 5.42
C GLU A 327 -12.95 -22.22 4.61
N GLU A 328 -14.10 -21.78 5.11
CA GLU A 328 -15.39 -21.85 4.40
C GLU A 328 -15.36 -21.09 3.06
N ALA A 329 -14.93 -19.84 3.05
CA ALA A 329 -14.85 -19.04 1.82
C ALA A 329 -13.95 -19.68 0.76
N ILE A 330 -12.84 -20.30 1.16
CA ILE A 330 -11.93 -20.97 0.24
C ILE A 330 -12.51 -22.32 -0.24
N THR A 331 -13.26 -23.06 0.59
CA THR A 331 -13.97 -24.26 0.11
C THR A 331 -14.96 -23.93 -1.01
N GLU A 332 -15.66 -22.80 -0.91
CA GLU A 332 -16.59 -22.33 -1.94
C GLU A 332 -15.84 -21.97 -3.23
N ILE A 333 -14.75 -21.19 -3.14
CA ILE A 333 -13.95 -20.78 -4.30
C ILE A 333 -13.35 -21.99 -5.03
N CYS A 334 -12.80 -22.94 -4.29
CA CYS A 334 -12.16 -24.13 -4.85
C CYS A 334 -13.15 -25.26 -5.17
N GLY A 335 -14.43 -25.15 -4.79
CA GLY A 335 -15.43 -26.20 -5.02
C GLY A 335 -15.09 -27.53 -4.34
N VAL A 336 -14.53 -27.49 -3.13
CA VAL A 336 -14.15 -28.69 -2.36
C VAL A 336 -14.88 -28.76 -1.02
N LYS A 337 -14.68 -29.84 -0.27
CA LYS A 337 -15.33 -30.07 1.03
C LYS A 337 -14.55 -29.53 2.22
N HIS A 338 -13.21 -29.50 2.14
CA HIS A 338 -12.37 -29.10 3.27
C HIS A 338 -11.28 -28.13 2.85
N ALA A 339 -11.06 -27.16 3.73
CA ALA A 339 -9.93 -26.26 3.74
C ALA A 339 -9.26 -26.33 5.11
N ILE A 340 -7.93 -26.37 5.13
CA ILE A 340 -7.13 -26.50 6.34
C ILE A 340 -6.07 -25.41 6.28
N ALA A 341 -6.29 -24.32 7.01
CA ALA A 341 -5.38 -23.20 7.10
C ALA A 341 -4.07 -23.59 7.80
N VAL A 342 -2.93 -23.14 7.26
CA VAL A 342 -1.58 -23.44 7.73
C VAL A 342 -0.71 -22.18 7.65
N ALA A 343 0.53 -22.24 8.15
CA ALA A 343 1.35 -21.04 8.30
C ALA A 343 1.78 -20.41 6.97
N ASN A 344 2.01 -21.20 5.92
CA ASN A 344 2.45 -20.71 4.61
C ASN A 344 2.27 -21.78 3.52
N GLY A 345 2.53 -21.42 2.25
CA GLY A 345 2.44 -22.34 1.11
C GLY A 345 3.47 -23.47 1.12
N SER A 346 4.67 -23.25 1.67
CA SER A 346 5.68 -24.33 1.81
C SER A 346 5.23 -25.39 2.80
N ASP A 347 4.64 -24.95 3.91
CA ASP A 347 4.07 -25.85 4.92
C ASP A 347 2.84 -26.57 4.38
N ALA A 348 2.03 -25.92 3.54
CA ALA A 348 0.92 -26.57 2.85
C ALA A 348 1.41 -27.78 2.02
N LEU A 349 2.45 -27.59 1.21
CA LEU A 349 3.08 -28.66 0.43
C LEU A 349 3.68 -29.75 1.31
N TYR A 350 4.42 -29.36 2.35
CA TYR A 350 5.05 -30.30 3.28
C TYR A 350 4.01 -31.17 4.00
N LEU A 351 2.95 -30.54 4.52
CA LEU A 351 1.86 -31.23 5.22
C LEU A 351 1.03 -32.09 4.27
N ALA A 352 0.80 -31.66 3.03
CA ALA A 352 0.12 -32.48 2.02
C ALA A 352 0.92 -33.75 1.69
N LEU A 353 2.25 -33.64 1.54
CA LEU A 353 3.12 -34.80 1.34
C LEU A 353 3.09 -35.76 2.54
N MET A 354 3.15 -35.24 3.78
CA MET A 354 2.99 -36.06 4.98
C MET A 354 1.60 -36.69 5.11
N ALA A 355 0.56 -36.01 4.61
CA ALA A 355 -0.81 -36.51 4.59
C ALA A 355 -0.98 -37.64 3.55
N ALA A 356 -0.23 -37.57 2.44
CA ALA A 356 -0.15 -38.62 1.42
C ALA A 356 0.80 -39.78 1.80
N ASP A 357 1.30 -39.81 3.04
CA ASP A 357 2.26 -40.81 3.54
C ASP A 357 3.56 -40.90 2.68
N VAL A 358 3.98 -39.78 2.08
CA VAL A 358 5.25 -39.67 1.37
C VAL A 358 6.39 -39.50 2.39
N GLY A 359 7.45 -40.31 2.25
CA GLY A 359 8.59 -40.27 3.15
C GLY A 359 9.91 -40.78 2.55
N PRO A 360 10.88 -41.14 3.40
CA PRO A 360 12.16 -41.66 2.97
C PRO A 360 12.04 -42.89 2.06
N GLY A 361 12.73 -42.85 0.92
CA GLY A 361 12.70 -43.91 -0.08
C GLY A 361 11.60 -43.78 -1.13
N ASP A 362 10.69 -42.82 -0.98
CA ASP A 362 9.68 -42.51 -1.98
C ASP A 362 10.18 -41.52 -3.03
N GLU A 363 9.52 -41.52 -4.18
CA GLU A 363 9.73 -40.58 -5.28
C GLU A 363 8.47 -39.75 -5.51
N VAL A 364 8.66 -38.45 -5.76
CA VAL A 364 7.57 -37.54 -6.14
C VAL A 364 7.91 -36.88 -7.47
N ILE A 365 7.08 -37.10 -8.49
CA ILE A 365 7.28 -36.50 -9.80
C ILE A 365 6.81 -35.05 -9.76
N THR A 366 7.67 -34.11 -10.16
CA THR A 366 7.35 -32.67 -10.27
C THR A 366 8.20 -32.04 -11.37
N THR A 367 8.18 -30.73 -11.53
CA THR A 367 8.98 -30.01 -12.54
C THR A 367 10.18 -29.29 -11.93
N PRO A 368 11.33 -29.20 -12.63
CA PRO A 368 12.46 -28.41 -12.16
C PRO A 368 12.27 -26.90 -12.40
N PHE A 369 11.29 -26.49 -13.21
CA PHE A 369 10.97 -25.07 -13.44
C PHE A 369 9.78 -24.63 -12.58
N THR A 370 10.04 -24.47 -11.29
CA THR A 370 9.06 -24.00 -10.29
C THR A 370 9.78 -23.28 -9.14
N PHE A 371 9.02 -22.72 -8.21
CA PHE A 371 9.59 -22.16 -6.99
C PHE A 371 10.24 -23.23 -6.13
N PHE A 372 11.32 -22.86 -5.44
CA PHE A 372 12.08 -23.74 -4.55
C PHE A 372 11.21 -24.53 -3.56
N ALA A 373 10.13 -23.94 -3.04
CA ALA A 373 9.27 -24.57 -2.04
C ALA A 373 8.70 -25.93 -2.49
N THR A 374 8.39 -26.10 -3.79
CA THR A 374 7.82 -27.33 -4.35
C THR A 374 8.76 -28.53 -4.14
N ALA A 375 10.00 -28.45 -4.64
CA ALA A 375 10.98 -29.53 -4.46
C ALA A 375 11.57 -29.57 -3.04
N GLY A 376 11.69 -28.41 -2.38
CA GLY A 376 12.14 -28.31 -0.99
C GLY A 376 11.24 -29.06 -0.02
N ALA A 377 9.92 -29.02 -0.22
CA ALA A 377 8.97 -29.79 0.59
C ALA A 377 9.15 -31.32 0.42
N ILE A 378 9.38 -31.78 -0.82
CA ILE A 378 9.65 -33.19 -1.13
C ILE A 378 10.90 -33.68 -0.39
N VAL A 379 11.99 -32.92 -0.45
CA VAL A 379 13.23 -33.29 0.26
C VAL A 379 13.07 -33.22 1.78
N ARG A 380 12.29 -32.26 2.30
CA ARG A 380 12.04 -32.13 3.76
C ARG A 380 11.27 -33.32 4.33
N VAL A 381 10.39 -33.97 3.56
CA VAL A 381 9.74 -35.23 4.00
C VAL A 381 10.67 -36.44 3.85
N GLY A 382 11.86 -36.27 3.26
CA GLY A 382 12.85 -37.33 3.04
C GLY A 382 12.70 -38.05 1.70
N ALA A 383 11.75 -37.64 0.86
CA ALA A 383 11.53 -38.23 -0.47
C ALA A 383 12.46 -37.61 -1.52
N LYS A 384 12.57 -38.29 -2.67
CA LYS A 384 13.34 -37.83 -3.82
C LYS A 384 12.43 -37.11 -4.83
N PRO A 385 12.67 -35.83 -5.16
CA PRO A 385 12.01 -35.22 -6.30
C PRO A 385 12.54 -35.84 -7.60
N VAL A 386 11.62 -36.25 -8.46
CA VAL A 386 11.88 -36.76 -9.81
C VAL A 386 11.40 -35.70 -10.78
N PHE A 387 12.35 -34.99 -11.39
CA PHE A 387 12.05 -33.86 -12.25
C PHE A 387 11.62 -34.29 -13.64
N CYS A 388 10.47 -33.79 -14.08
CA CYS A 388 9.92 -33.89 -15.42
C CYS A 388 9.91 -32.50 -16.05
N ASP A 389 10.37 -32.38 -17.28
CA ASP A 389 10.45 -31.08 -17.96
C ASP A 389 9.07 -30.45 -18.20
N ILE A 390 9.08 -29.19 -18.60
CA ILE A 390 7.87 -28.40 -18.85
C ILE A 390 7.42 -28.45 -20.31
N ASP A 391 6.13 -28.20 -20.54
CA ASP A 391 5.64 -27.72 -21.82
C ASP A 391 6.10 -26.25 -22.01
N PRO A 392 6.86 -25.93 -23.07
CA PRO A 392 7.40 -24.59 -23.28
C PRO A 392 6.36 -23.49 -23.51
N LYS A 393 5.10 -23.85 -23.82
CA LYS A 393 4.00 -22.90 -24.02
C LYS A 393 3.32 -22.53 -22.71
N THR A 394 3.13 -23.51 -21.82
CA THR A 394 2.37 -23.31 -20.58
C THR A 394 3.24 -23.17 -19.34
N TYR A 395 4.53 -23.51 -19.45
CA TYR A 395 5.50 -23.61 -18.35
C TYR A 395 5.16 -24.62 -17.26
N ASN A 396 4.06 -25.36 -17.45
CA ASN A 396 3.65 -26.42 -16.53
C ASN A 396 4.29 -27.74 -16.97
N ILE A 397 4.36 -28.69 -16.04
CA ILE A 397 4.88 -30.05 -16.28
C ILE A 397 4.26 -30.68 -17.54
N ASP A 398 5.09 -31.25 -18.41
CA ASP A 398 4.62 -31.94 -19.62
C ASP A 398 4.05 -33.32 -19.26
N PRO A 399 2.73 -33.53 -19.35
CA PRO A 399 2.11 -34.79 -18.95
C PRO A 399 2.55 -35.99 -19.80
N THR A 400 2.97 -35.77 -21.04
CA THR A 400 3.33 -36.85 -21.97
C THR A 400 4.59 -37.60 -21.54
N ARG A 401 5.42 -36.98 -20.69
CA ARG A 401 6.68 -37.53 -20.20
C ARG A 401 6.55 -38.25 -18.86
N ILE A 402 5.47 -37.98 -18.11
CA ILE A 402 5.32 -38.45 -16.71
C ILE A 402 5.26 -39.97 -16.61
N GLU A 403 4.48 -40.64 -17.46
CA GLU A 403 4.24 -42.09 -17.32
C GLU A 403 5.53 -42.91 -17.38
N GLY A 404 6.46 -42.56 -18.29
CA GLY A 404 7.75 -43.24 -18.42
C GLY A 404 8.71 -43.01 -17.24
N MET A 405 8.39 -42.08 -16.34
CA MET A 405 9.18 -41.74 -15.16
C MET A 405 8.66 -42.42 -13.89
N VAL A 406 7.49 -43.05 -13.96
CA VAL A 406 6.91 -43.76 -12.82
C VAL A 406 7.74 -45.00 -12.50
N THR A 407 8.13 -45.12 -11.25
CA THR A 407 8.83 -46.29 -10.70
C THR A 407 8.00 -46.92 -9.58
N ALA A 408 8.45 -48.07 -9.07
CA ALA A 408 7.86 -48.68 -7.88
C ALA A 408 7.97 -47.81 -6.61
N ARG A 409 8.85 -46.81 -6.60
CA ARG A 409 9.02 -45.84 -5.51
C ARG A 409 8.15 -44.60 -5.66
N THR A 410 7.57 -44.36 -6.85
CA THR A 410 6.74 -43.18 -7.07
C THR A 410 5.49 -43.26 -6.21
N LYS A 411 5.23 -42.22 -5.41
CA LYS A 411 4.06 -42.11 -4.54
C LYS A 411 3.10 -41.01 -4.96
N ALA A 412 3.64 -39.92 -5.49
CA ALA A 412 2.83 -38.77 -5.83
C ALA A 412 3.33 -38.08 -7.10
N ILE A 413 2.40 -37.37 -7.74
CA ILE A 413 2.69 -36.38 -8.77
C ILE A 413 2.31 -35.03 -8.17
N LEU A 414 3.23 -34.07 -8.24
CA LEU A 414 3.08 -32.73 -7.69
C LEU A 414 3.16 -31.71 -8.84
N PRO A 415 2.07 -31.53 -9.63
CA PRO A 415 2.03 -30.50 -10.66
C PRO A 415 1.92 -29.11 -10.04
N VAL A 416 2.49 -28.12 -10.72
CA VAL A 416 2.41 -26.71 -10.35
C VAL A 416 1.51 -26.00 -11.35
N HIS A 417 0.65 -25.11 -10.87
CA HIS A 417 -0.16 -24.24 -11.73
C HIS A 417 0.55 -22.88 -11.86
N LEU A 418 1.62 -22.86 -12.66
CA LEU A 418 2.57 -21.76 -12.72
C LEU A 418 1.95 -20.52 -13.37
N TYR A 419 2.32 -19.34 -12.86
CA TYR A 419 1.89 -18.00 -13.30
C TYR A 419 0.38 -17.72 -13.27
N GLY A 420 -0.42 -18.66 -12.79
CA GLY A 420 -1.87 -18.54 -12.67
C GLY A 420 -2.66 -19.29 -13.72
N GLN A 421 -2.04 -20.18 -14.49
CA GLN A 421 -2.74 -21.16 -15.33
C GLN A 421 -2.51 -22.58 -14.85
N SER A 422 -3.55 -23.39 -14.96
CA SER A 422 -3.46 -24.79 -14.57
C SER A 422 -2.53 -25.60 -15.49
N ALA A 423 -1.78 -26.54 -14.92
CA ALA A 423 -1.26 -27.69 -15.66
C ALA A 423 -2.39 -28.48 -16.35
N ASP A 424 -2.03 -29.33 -17.32
CA ASP A 424 -3.00 -30.20 -17.99
C ASP A 424 -3.36 -31.39 -17.10
N MET A 425 -4.44 -31.24 -16.33
CA MET A 425 -4.74 -32.15 -15.22
C MET A 425 -5.41 -33.47 -15.62
N ASP A 426 -6.14 -33.55 -16.73
CA ASP A 426 -6.80 -34.82 -17.11
C ASP A 426 -5.78 -35.94 -17.40
N PRO A 427 -4.75 -35.72 -18.23
CA PRO A 427 -3.71 -36.74 -18.45
C PRO A 427 -2.94 -37.10 -17.18
N ILE A 428 -2.63 -36.11 -16.34
CA ILE A 428 -1.93 -36.32 -15.05
C ILE A 428 -2.75 -37.23 -14.15
N ASN A 429 -4.05 -36.95 -14.01
CA ASN A 429 -4.96 -37.76 -13.20
C ASN A 429 -5.16 -39.16 -13.77
N GLU A 430 -5.18 -39.31 -15.10
CA GLU A 430 -5.27 -40.63 -15.75
C GLU A 430 -4.03 -41.49 -15.44
N ILE A 431 -2.83 -40.93 -15.54
CA ILE A 431 -1.58 -41.60 -15.16
C ILE A 431 -1.60 -41.94 -13.67
N ALA A 432 -1.95 -40.98 -12.81
CA ALA A 432 -2.04 -41.19 -11.38
C ALA A 432 -3.01 -42.33 -11.02
N GLY A 433 -4.18 -42.38 -11.66
CA GLY A 433 -5.17 -43.43 -11.45
C GLY A 433 -4.66 -44.82 -11.83
N ARG A 434 -3.97 -44.95 -12.98
CA ARG A 434 -3.38 -46.23 -13.43
C ARG A 434 -2.30 -46.75 -12.48
N HIS A 435 -1.50 -45.85 -11.90
CA HIS A 435 -0.39 -46.19 -11.02
C HIS A 435 -0.71 -46.09 -9.51
N ARG A 436 -1.93 -45.69 -9.14
CA ARG A 436 -2.38 -45.44 -7.77
C ARG A 436 -1.50 -44.41 -7.03
N LEU A 437 -1.17 -43.32 -7.73
CA LEU A 437 -0.39 -42.21 -7.19
C LEU A 437 -1.33 -41.12 -6.65
N THR A 438 -0.90 -40.40 -5.62
CA THR A 438 -1.61 -39.21 -5.15
C THR A 438 -1.24 -38.00 -6.00
N VAL A 439 -2.23 -37.17 -6.37
CA VAL A 439 -2.00 -35.91 -7.09
C VAL A 439 -2.13 -34.74 -6.12
N ILE A 440 -1.03 -33.99 -5.95
CA ILE A 440 -0.96 -32.83 -5.06
C ILE A 440 -0.71 -31.58 -5.90
N GLU A 441 -1.74 -30.75 -6.09
CA GLU A 441 -1.62 -29.48 -6.81
C GLU A 441 -0.80 -28.47 -5.99
N ASP A 442 0.24 -27.88 -6.58
CA ASP A 442 0.79 -26.60 -6.12
C ASP A 442 0.03 -25.46 -6.80
N ALA A 443 -0.98 -24.96 -6.09
CA ALA A 443 -1.89 -23.91 -6.52
C ALA A 443 -1.51 -22.54 -5.94
N ALA A 444 -0.28 -22.38 -5.45
CA ALA A 444 0.18 -21.15 -4.79
C ALA A 444 0.11 -19.89 -5.68
N GLN A 445 -0.02 -20.05 -7.00
CA GLN A 445 -0.10 -18.96 -7.97
C GLN A 445 -1.45 -18.92 -8.72
N ALA A 446 -2.40 -19.79 -8.39
CA ALA A 446 -3.56 -20.07 -9.27
C ALA A 446 -4.92 -20.10 -8.57
N ILE A 447 -5.05 -19.47 -7.39
CA ILE A 447 -6.36 -19.33 -6.75
C ILE A 447 -7.37 -18.62 -7.68
N GLY A 448 -8.53 -19.25 -7.90
CA GLY A 448 -9.56 -18.78 -8.82
C GLY A 448 -9.37 -19.19 -10.29
N ALA A 449 -8.26 -19.85 -10.64
CA ALA A 449 -8.07 -20.41 -11.98
C ALA A 449 -9.01 -21.60 -12.23
N LYS A 450 -9.23 -21.96 -13.50
CA LYS A 450 -10.06 -23.12 -13.86
C LYS A 450 -9.41 -23.97 -14.96
N TYR A 451 -9.66 -25.27 -14.88
CA TYR A 451 -9.30 -26.29 -15.87
C TYR A 451 -10.59 -26.95 -16.40
N LYS A 452 -10.93 -26.67 -17.66
CA LYS A 452 -12.15 -27.15 -18.32
C LYS A 452 -13.41 -26.86 -17.48
N GLY A 453 -13.49 -25.66 -16.92
CA GLY A 453 -14.58 -25.21 -16.05
C GLY A 453 -14.50 -25.64 -14.58
N ARG A 454 -13.63 -26.60 -14.22
CA ARG A 454 -13.40 -27.02 -12.83
C ARG A 454 -12.40 -26.09 -12.14
N PRO A 455 -12.64 -25.66 -10.89
CA PRO A 455 -11.73 -24.78 -10.18
C PRO A 455 -10.40 -25.47 -9.82
N VAL A 456 -9.28 -24.76 -9.98
CA VAL A 456 -8.00 -25.14 -9.37
C VAL A 456 -8.18 -25.22 -7.86
N GLY A 457 -7.63 -26.28 -7.26
CA GLY A 457 -7.92 -26.67 -5.88
C GLY A 457 -8.75 -27.95 -5.75
N SER A 458 -9.43 -28.35 -6.83
CA SER A 458 -10.29 -29.55 -6.88
C SER A 458 -9.84 -30.59 -7.90
N LEU A 459 -8.74 -30.33 -8.61
CA LEU A 459 -8.35 -31.09 -9.80
C LEU A 459 -7.61 -32.38 -9.43
N GLY A 460 -6.90 -32.41 -8.31
CA GLY A 460 -6.22 -33.58 -7.76
C GLY A 460 -6.89 -34.17 -6.50
N ASP A 461 -6.07 -34.74 -5.62
CA ASP A 461 -6.49 -35.25 -4.31
C ASP A 461 -6.40 -34.17 -3.22
N MET A 462 -5.38 -33.32 -3.30
CA MET A 462 -5.16 -32.16 -2.45
C MET A 462 -4.59 -31.01 -3.28
N ALA A 463 -4.80 -29.78 -2.85
CA ALA A 463 -4.11 -28.62 -3.40
C ALA A 463 -3.57 -27.70 -2.30
N CYS A 464 -2.43 -27.10 -2.59
CA CYS A 464 -1.70 -26.23 -1.68
C CYS A 464 -1.80 -24.79 -2.17
N ILE A 465 -2.30 -23.90 -1.32
CA ILE A 465 -2.49 -22.48 -1.61
C ILE A 465 -1.53 -21.69 -0.73
N SER A 466 -0.91 -20.66 -1.31
CA SER A 466 -0.15 -19.65 -0.60
C SER A 466 -0.94 -18.35 -0.58
N PHE A 467 -0.95 -17.70 0.57
CA PHE A 467 -1.44 -16.35 0.75
C PHE A 467 -0.30 -15.39 1.11
N PHE A 468 0.93 -15.69 0.65
CA PHE A 468 2.05 -14.76 0.78
C PHE A 468 1.66 -13.38 0.18
N PRO A 469 2.16 -12.24 0.68
CA PRO A 469 1.59 -10.92 0.35
C PRO A 469 1.48 -10.60 -1.14
N THR A 470 2.37 -11.16 -1.97
CA THR A 470 2.38 -10.92 -3.43
C THR A 470 1.44 -11.81 -4.24
N LYS A 471 0.75 -12.79 -3.61
CA LYS A 471 -0.18 -13.69 -4.29
C LYS A 471 -1.47 -12.97 -4.71
N ASN A 472 -2.22 -13.58 -5.63
CA ASN A 472 -3.50 -13.02 -6.10
C ASN A 472 -4.49 -12.77 -4.96
N LEU A 473 -4.42 -13.59 -3.91
CA LEU A 473 -5.01 -13.34 -2.61
C LEU A 473 -3.89 -13.38 -1.55
N GLY A 474 -3.29 -12.24 -1.24
CA GLY A 474 -2.19 -12.14 -0.29
C GLY A 474 -2.60 -11.57 1.08
N ALA A 475 -2.08 -12.13 2.16
CA ALA A 475 -2.17 -11.63 3.53
C ALA A 475 -1.14 -10.51 3.80
N PHE A 476 -1.01 -10.04 5.04
CA PHE A 476 0.05 -9.09 5.44
C PHE A 476 1.30 -9.78 6.02
N GLY A 477 1.34 -11.10 5.96
CA GLY A 477 2.47 -11.92 6.33
C GLY A 477 2.42 -13.27 5.64
N ASP A 478 3.13 -14.25 6.20
CA ASP A 478 3.04 -15.63 5.76
C ASP A 478 1.68 -16.24 6.11
N ALA A 479 1.08 -16.90 5.12
CA ALA A 479 -0.21 -17.58 5.25
C ALA A 479 -0.36 -18.63 4.15
N GLY A 480 -1.05 -19.74 4.43
CA GLY A 480 -1.30 -20.79 3.45
C GLY A 480 -2.46 -21.70 3.82
N MET A 481 -2.77 -22.64 2.93
CA MET A 481 -3.90 -23.54 3.12
C MET A 481 -3.73 -24.83 2.30
N VAL A 482 -4.23 -25.95 2.83
CA VAL A 482 -4.44 -27.18 2.06
C VAL A 482 -5.93 -27.39 1.86
N VAL A 483 -6.35 -27.64 0.63
CA VAL A 483 -7.75 -27.94 0.30
C VAL A 483 -7.88 -29.37 -0.22
N THR A 484 -8.99 -30.04 0.09
CA THR A 484 -9.25 -31.41 -0.36
C THR A 484 -10.73 -31.77 -0.35
N LYS A 485 -11.11 -32.74 -1.19
CA LYS A 485 -12.41 -33.42 -1.16
C LYS A 485 -12.46 -34.62 -0.21
N ASN A 486 -11.31 -35.10 0.29
CA ASN A 486 -11.21 -36.35 1.04
C ASN A 486 -11.25 -36.11 2.56
N ASP A 487 -12.24 -36.68 3.24
CA ASP A 487 -12.44 -36.56 4.69
C ASP A 487 -11.26 -37.08 5.51
N ALA A 488 -10.64 -38.18 5.08
CA ALA A 488 -9.53 -38.80 5.80
C ALA A 488 -8.25 -37.96 5.69
N LEU A 489 -7.98 -37.41 4.50
CA LEU A 489 -6.84 -36.49 4.30
C LEU A 489 -7.05 -35.20 5.10
N ALA A 490 -8.26 -34.63 5.09
CA ALA A 490 -8.59 -33.44 5.86
C ALA A 490 -8.39 -33.64 7.36
N GLU A 491 -8.88 -34.75 7.92
CA GLU A 491 -8.70 -35.09 9.33
C GLU A 491 -7.22 -35.26 9.69
N ARG A 492 -6.45 -35.92 8.80
CA ARG A 492 -5.00 -36.10 8.98
C ARG A 492 -4.28 -34.75 8.97
N LEU A 493 -4.58 -33.87 8.02
CA LEU A 493 -4.01 -32.51 7.91
C LEU A 493 -4.29 -31.66 9.15
N ARG A 494 -5.53 -31.68 9.67
CA ARG A 494 -5.91 -30.95 10.89
C ARG A 494 -5.09 -31.38 12.10
N LYS A 495 -4.76 -32.67 12.21
CA LYS A 495 -3.85 -33.18 13.25
C LYS A 495 -2.42 -32.73 12.98
N LEU A 496 -1.91 -32.96 11.78
CA LEU A 496 -0.51 -32.69 11.43
C LEU A 496 -0.12 -31.22 11.64
N ARG A 497 -1.02 -30.27 11.36
CA ARG A 497 -0.79 -28.83 11.53
C ARG A 497 -0.65 -28.38 12.99
N VAL A 498 -1.13 -29.20 13.94
CA VAL A 498 -1.12 -28.94 15.39
C VAL A 498 -0.40 -30.08 16.12
N HIS A 499 0.87 -30.29 15.80
CA HIS A 499 1.75 -31.30 16.44
C HIS A 499 1.20 -32.73 16.38
N GLY A 500 0.35 -33.06 15.41
CA GLY A 500 -0.27 -34.39 15.29
C GLY A 500 -1.33 -34.69 16.35
N SER A 501 -1.85 -33.66 17.03
CA SER A 501 -2.82 -33.80 18.10
C SER A 501 -4.25 -33.53 17.63
N LYS A 502 -5.19 -34.42 17.97
CA LYS A 502 -6.65 -34.16 17.88
C LYS A 502 -7.22 -33.60 19.19
N LYS A 503 -6.68 -34.08 20.32
CA LYS A 503 -7.08 -33.68 21.67
C LYS A 503 -5.86 -33.08 22.36
N LYS A 504 -6.03 -31.93 23.01
CA LYS A 504 -4.96 -31.19 23.69
C LYS A 504 -4.07 -32.14 24.54
N TYR A 505 -2.77 -32.13 24.26
CA TYR A 505 -1.73 -32.97 24.87
C TYR A 505 -1.71 -34.46 24.49
N TYR A 506 -2.53 -34.90 23.53
CA TYR A 506 -2.52 -36.27 23.02
C TYR A 506 -2.17 -36.26 21.52
N HIS A 507 -1.02 -36.85 21.19
CA HIS A 507 -0.44 -36.80 19.85
C HIS A 507 -0.51 -38.19 19.20
N GLU A 508 -1.28 -38.30 18.12
CA GLU A 508 -1.48 -39.57 17.38
C GLU A 508 -0.51 -39.71 16.19
N LEU A 509 -0.03 -38.58 15.68
CA LEU A 509 0.88 -38.49 14.55
C LEU A 509 2.08 -37.63 14.93
N LEU A 510 3.18 -37.76 14.18
CA LEU A 510 4.27 -36.80 14.25
C LEU A 510 3.95 -35.60 13.35
N GLY A 511 3.36 -34.55 13.93
CA GLY A 511 3.08 -33.29 13.23
C GLY A 511 3.98 -32.14 13.64
N ILE A 512 3.70 -30.95 13.11
CA ILE A 512 4.45 -29.70 13.37
C ILE A 512 3.50 -28.60 13.86
N ASN A 513 4.05 -27.45 14.25
CA ASN A 513 3.26 -26.25 14.46
C ASN A 513 3.22 -25.45 13.17
N SER A 514 2.13 -25.59 12.41
CA SER A 514 1.89 -24.77 11.22
C SER A 514 0.43 -24.37 11.18
N ARG A 515 0.13 -23.17 11.67
CA ARG A 515 -1.23 -22.66 11.80
C ARG A 515 -1.29 -21.28 11.16
N LEU A 516 -2.46 -20.91 10.65
CA LEU A 516 -2.74 -19.55 10.22
C LEU A 516 -3.19 -18.71 11.42
N ASP A 517 -2.58 -17.55 11.61
CA ASP A 517 -2.98 -16.60 12.65
C ASP A 517 -4.35 -15.98 12.34
N ALA A 518 -5.16 -15.74 13.36
CA ALA A 518 -6.48 -15.13 13.21
C ALA A 518 -6.42 -13.73 12.58
N LEU A 519 -5.34 -12.98 12.84
CA LEU A 519 -5.08 -11.67 12.22
C LEU A 519 -4.94 -11.78 10.70
N GLN A 520 -4.14 -12.74 10.22
CA GLN A 520 -3.97 -12.95 8.78
C GLN A 520 -5.27 -13.46 8.14
N ALA A 521 -6.00 -14.33 8.84
CA ALA A 521 -7.29 -14.80 8.37
C ALA A 521 -8.33 -13.68 8.27
N ALA A 522 -8.38 -12.76 9.23
CA ALA A 522 -9.27 -11.59 9.19
C ALA A 522 -8.97 -10.67 8.00
N ILE A 523 -7.69 -10.41 7.73
CA ILE A 523 -7.25 -9.66 6.54
C ILE A 523 -7.69 -10.37 5.26
N LEU A 524 -7.48 -11.69 5.18
CA LEU A 524 -7.89 -12.48 4.02
C LEU A 524 -9.41 -12.52 3.84
N ASN A 525 -10.20 -12.54 4.92
CA ASN A 525 -11.66 -12.46 4.86
C ASN A 525 -12.18 -11.12 4.31
N VAL A 526 -11.45 -10.02 4.49
CA VAL A 526 -11.75 -8.77 3.79
C VAL A 526 -11.42 -8.91 2.30
N LYS A 527 -10.20 -9.37 1.99
CA LYS A 527 -9.68 -9.41 0.62
C LYS A 527 -10.38 -10.44 -0.28
N VAL A 528 -10.86 -11.56 0.27
CA VAL A 528 -11.50 -12.63 -0.51
C VAL A 528 -12.77 -12.15 -1.23
N LYS A 529 -13.49 -11.17 -0.65
CA LYS A 529 -14.66 -10.53 -1.25
C LYS A 529 -14.34 -9.86 -2.59
N TYR A 530 -13.10 -9.40 -2.76
CA TYR A 530 -12.63 -8.64 -3.92
C TYR A 530 -11.88 -9.51 -4.94
N LEU A 531 -11.52 -10.74 -4.59
CA LEU A 531 -10.66 -11.62 -5.39
C LEU A 531 -11.19 -11.78 -6.83
N ARG A 532 -12.49 -12.02 -7.00
CA ARG A 532 -13.08 -12.18 -8.34
C ARG A 532 -12.88 -10.94 -9.20
N GLY A 533 -13.12 -9.75 -8.65
CA GLY A 533 -12.92 -8.49 -9.35
C GLY A 533 -11.46 -8.25 -9.71
N TRP A 534 -10.53 -8.60 -8.81
CA TRP A 534 -9.09 -8.50 -9.06
C TRP A 534 -8.58 -9.46 -10.12
N ILE A 535 -9.12 -10.68 -10.17
CA ILE A 535 -8.79 -11.63 -11.23
C ILE A 535 -9.26 -11.09 -12.59
N GLU A 536 -10.49 -10.59 -12.68
CA GLU A 536 -10.99 -10.01 -13.94
C GLU A 536 -10.17 -8.78 -14.34
N ALA A 537 -9.77 -7.91 -13.40
CA ALA A 537 -8.89 -6.78 -13.68
C ALA A 537 -7.55 -7.23 -14.27
N ARG A 538 -6.89 -8.24 -13.69
CA ARG A 538 -5.65 -8.81 -14.23
C ARG A 538 -5.83 -9.38 -15.63
N ARG A 539 -6.97 -10.02 -15.91
CA ARG A 539 -7.30 -10.55 -17.24
C ARG A 539 -7.49 -9.43 -18.27
N THR A 540 -8.19 -8.36 -17.90
CA THR A 540 -8.33 -7.17 -18.76
C THR A 540 -6.96 -6.53 -19.04
N LEU A 541 -6.09 -6.43 -18.03
CA LEU A 541 -4.71 -5.96 -18.22
C LEU A 541 -3.95 -6.89 -19.19
N ALA A 542 -4.02 -8.21 -19.03
CA ALA A 542 -3.36 -9.14 -19.94
C ALA A 542 -3.79 -8.94 -21.41
N GLU A 543 -5.09 -8.74 -21.66
CA GLU A 543 -5.58 -8.45 -23.02
C GLU A 543 -5.04 -7.14 -23.60
N VAL A 544 -4.79 -6.12 -22.77
CA VAL A 544 -4.15 -4.87 -23.20
C VAL A 544 -2.70 -5.12 -23.61
N TYR A 545 -1.97 -5.92 -22.84
CA TYR A 545 -0.61 -6.33 -23.22
C TYR A 545 -0.60 -7.11 -24.54
N ASP A 546 -1.49 -8.10 -24.69
CA ASP A 546 -1.58 -8.90 -25.92
C ASP A 546 -1.83 -8.03 -27.16
N ARG A 547 -2.71 -7.03 -27.04
CA ARG A 547 -2.97 -6.06 -28.11
C ARG A 547 -1.78 -5.14 -28.36
N GLY A 548 -1.14 -4.64 -27.30
CA GLY A 548 0.00 -3.73 -27.37
C GLY A 548 1.22 -4.36 -28.05
N PHE A 549 1.45 -5.64 -27.81
CA PHE A 549 2.58 -6.38 -28.35
C PHE A 549 2.36 -6.98 -29.75
N ALA A 550 1.18 -6.78 -30.35
CA ALA A 550 0.85 -7.33 -31.67
C ALA A 550 1.86 -6.93 -32.77
N LEU A 551 2.47 -5.74 -32.67
CA LEU A 551 3.46 -5.24 -33.63
C LEU A 551 4.87 -5.80 -33.43
N VAL A 552 5.12 -6.48 -32.31
CA VAL A 552 6.39 -7.12 -31.93
C VAL A 552 6.16 -8.59 -31.55
N LYS A 553 5.11 -9.21 -32.14
CA LYS A 553 4.74 -10.58 -31.83
C LYS A 553 5.77 -11.62 -32.27
N ASP A 554 6.61 -11.29 -33.26
CA ASP A 554 7.55 -12.23 -33.87
C ASP A 554 8.94 -12.23 -33.18
N VAL A 555 9.17 -11.34 -32.21
CA VAL A 555 10.47 -11.16 -31.53
C VAL A 555 10.49 -11.67 -30.09
N ALA A 556 9.34 -12.03 -29.53
CA ALA A 556 9.20 -12.62 -28.20
C ALA A 556 8.04 -13.62 -28.19
N THR A 557 8.03 -14.53 -27.23
CA THR A 557 6.87 -15.40 -26.96
C THR A 557 6.06 -14.80 -25.82
N TYR A 558 4.75 -14.74 -25.97
CA TYR A 558 3.82 -14.15 -25.01
C TYR A 558 3.01 -15.25 -24.32
N PRO A 559 2.48 -15.01 -23.11
CA PRO A 559 1.62 -15.97 -22.43
C PRO A 559 0.46 -16.42 -23.32
N GLU A 560 0.29 -17.73 -23.47
CA GLU A 560 -0.86 -18.32 -24.17
C GLU A 560 -1.83 -18.94 -23.16
N VAL A 561 -3.13 -18.61 -23.30
CA VAL A 561 -4.19 -19.30 -22.56
C VAL A 561 -4.54 -20.58 -23.31
N ALA A 562 -4.10 -21.72 -22.78
CA ALA A 562 -4.35 -23.01 -23.42
C ALA A 562 -5.86 -23.32 -23.46
N GLN A 563 -6.29 -24.10 -24.45
CA GLN A 563 -7.71 -24.39 -24.66
C GLN A 563 -8.36 -25.01 -23.40
N GLY A 564 -9.48 -24.42 -22.97
CA GLY A 564 -10.21 -24.86 -21.79
C GLY A 564 -9.62 -24.38 -20.46
N MET A 565 -8.56 -23.57 -20.47
CA MET A 565 -8.00 -22.96 -19.27
C MET A 565 -8.63 -21.60 -18.98
N TYR A 566 -8.67 -21.24 -17.70
CA TYR A 566 -8.97 -19.88 -17.24
C TYR A 566 -7.77 -19.37 -16.42
N HIS A 567 -6.97 -18.53 -17.06
CA HIS A 567 -5.74 -17.94 -16.52
C HIS A 567 -6.05 -16.75 -15.59
N VAL A 568 -5.49 -16.73 -14.37
CA VAL A 568 -5.67 -15.64 -13.38
C VAL A 568 -4.54 -14.61 -13.35
N TYR A 569 -3.49 -14.84 -14.14
CA TYR A 569 -2.37 -13.92 -14.37
C TYR A 569 -1.76 -13.43 -13.07
N HIS A 570 -1.31 -14.39 -12.25
CA HIS A 570 -0.42 -14.07 -11.13
C HIS A 570 0.83 -13.37 -11.65
N GLN A 571 1.33 -13.83 -12.79
CA GLN A 571 2.37 -13.16 -13.57
C GLN A 571 1.92 -13.04 -15.04
N TYR A 572 2.41 -12.00 -15.71
CA TYR A 572 2.38 -11.90 -17.17
C TYR A 572 3.81 -12.07 -17.67
N THR A 573 4.17 -13.29 -18.05
CA THR A 573 5.55 -13.71 -18.31
C THR A 573 5.79 -13.93 -19.79
N ILE A 574 6.61 -13.08 -20.39
CA ILE A 574 7.08 -13.23 -21.77
C ILE A 574 8.40 -14.02 -21.80
N ARG A 575 8.77 -14.56 -22.95
CA ARG A 575 10.11 -15.10 -23.23
C ARG A 575 10.75 -14.32 -24.35
N LEU A 576 12.03 -14.01 -24.19
CA LEU A 576 12.80 -13.35 -25.21
C LEU A 576 14.28 -13.75 -25.13
N PRO A 577 14.98 -13.75 -26.27
CA PRO A 577 16.44 -13.82 -26.25
C PRO A 577 17.02 -12.57 -25.58
N ASN A 578 18.24 -12.67 -25.04
CA ASN A 578 18.93 -11.55 -24.36
C ASN A 578 18.11 -10.93 -23.21
N ARG A 579 17.34 -11.75 -22.50
CA ARG A 579 16.43 -11.34 -21.42
C ARG A 579 17.05 -10.38 -20.43
N ASP A 580 18.27 -10.65 -19.97
CA ASP A 580 18.97 -9.81 -18.97
C ASP A 580 19.25 -8.40 -19.50
N ALA A 581 19.63 -8.27 -20.78
CA ALA A 581 19.87 -6.97 -21.39
C ALA A 581 18.56 -6.17 -21.52
N VAL A 582 17.47 -6.82 -21.94
CA VAL A 582 16.15 -6.18 -22.03
C VAL A 582 15.61 -5.81 -20.65
N GLN A 583 15.79 -6.67 -19.64
CA GLN A 583 15.42 -6.36 -18.26
C GLN A 583 16.18 -5.14 -17.74
N GLU A 584 17.49 -5.06 -17.99
CA GLU A 584 18.30 -3.92 -17.59
C GLU A 584 17.86 -2.63 -18.29
N GLU A 585 17.54 -2.71 -19.58
CA GLU A 585 17.07 -1.55 -20.33
C GLU A 585 15.68 -1.10 -19.88
N LEU A 586 14.74 -2.01 -19.63
CA LEU A 586 13.45 -1.70 -19.00
C LEU A 586 13.64 -1.03 -17.64
N ARG A 587 14.56 -1.54 -16.81
CA ARG A 587 14.90 -0.96 -15.51
C ARG A 587 15.46 0.45 -15.64
N SER A 588 16.35 0.70 -16.60
CA SER A 588 16.87 2.06 -16.87
C SER A 588 15.78 3.03 -17.34
N ARG A 589 14.70 2.49 -17.95
CA ARG A 589 13.50 3.22 -18.36
C ARG A 589 12.39 3.19 -17.30
N GLY A 590 12.71 2.92 -16.03
CA GLY A 590 11.74 2.98 -14.93
C GLY A 590 10.67 1.88 -14.90
N VAL A 591 10.78 0.86 -15.75
CA VAL A 591 9.84 -0.27 -15.77
C VAL A 591 10.40 -1.43 -14.95
N GLY A 592 9.78 -1.69 -13.81
CA GLY A 592 10.06 -2.86 -12.98
C GLY A 592 9.65 -4.14 -13.69
N SER A 593 10.51 -5.15 -13.63
CA SER A 593 10.23 -6.48 -14.17
C SER A 593 10.96 -7.53 -13.33
N THR A 594 10.45 -8.76 -13.28
CA THR A 594 10.98 -9.82 -12.40
C THR A 594 11.23 -11.11 -13.16
N VAL A 595 12.30 -11.82 -12.79
CA VAL A 595 12.61 -13.14 -13.34
C VAL A 595 12.15 -14.21 -12.37
N TYR A 596 11.20 -15.03 -12.81
CA TYR A 596 10.77 -16.25 -12.14
C TYR A 596 11.04 -17.41 -13.10
N TYR A 597 12.07 -18.24 -12.94
CA TYR A 597 13.19 -18.14 -12.02
C TYR A 597 14.50 -18.22 -12.83
N PRO A 598 15.59 -17.56 -12.40
CA PRO A 598 16.81 -17.46 -13.19
C PRO A 598 17.63 -18.76 -13.23
N LEU A 599 17.31 -19.75 -12.38
CA LEU A 599 18.02 -21.02 -12.33
C LEU A 599 17.04 -22.16 -11.99
N PRO A 600 16.86 -23.16 -12.88
CA PRO A 600 16.02 -24.32 -12.61
C PRO A 600 16.51 -25.13 -11.42
N LEU A 601 15.59 -25.83 -10.76
CA LEU A 601 15.87 -26.52 -9.51
C LEU A 601 16.90 -27.64 -9.66
N HIS A 602 16.97 -28.35 -10.79
CA HIS A 602 17.97 -29.43 -10.97
C HIS A 602 19.41 -28.93 -10.98
N LEU A 603 19.64 -27.63 -11.22
CA LEU A 603 20.97 -27.00 -11.22
C LEU A 603 21.30 -26.30 -9.89
N GLN A 604 20.35 -26.20 -8.97
CA GLN A 604 20.59 -25.58 -7.67
C GLN A 604 21.57 -26.44 -6.84
N PRO A 605 22.54 -25.83 -6.12
CA PRO A 605 23.52 -26.57 -5.33
C PRO A 605 22.93 -27.62 -4.36
N VAL A 606 21.79 -27.32 -3.75
CA VAL A 606 21.11 -28.21 -2.80
C VAL A 606 20.57 -29.51 -3.44
N PHE A 607 20.37 -29.51 -4.75
CA PHE A 607 19.84 -30.66 -5.50
C PHE A 607 20.93 -31.39 -6.32
N GLN A 608 22.21 -31.01 -6.21
CA GLN A 608 23.32 -31.67 -6.93
C GLN A 608 23.38 -33.18 -6.68
N ASN A 609 23.06 -33.63 -5.48
CA ASN A 609 23.04 -35.06 -5.12
C ASN A 609 21.98 -35.89 -5.87
N LEU A 610 21.04 -35.25 -6.59
CA LEU A 610 20.10 -35.95 -7.46
C LEU A 610 20.76 -36.47 -8.75
N GLY A 611 21.95 -35.97 -9.10
CA GLY A 611 22.75 -36.42 -10.23
C GLY A 611 22.36 -35.82 -11.59
N TYR A 612 21.47 -34.83 -11.60
CA TYR A 612 21.10 -34.09 -12.81
C TYR A 612 22.19 -33.10 -13.21
N LYS A 613 22.22 -32.76 -14.50
CA LYS A 613 23.17 -31.83 -15.11
C LYS A 613 22.48 -30.93 -16.14
N LEU A 614 23.18 -29.89 -16.56
CA LEU A 614 22.77 -29.05 -17.68
C LEU A 614 22.53 -29.92 -18.93
N GLY A 615 21.41 -29.71 -19.61
CA GLY A 615 20.94 -30.47 -20.76
C GLY A 615 19.91 -31.55 -20.43
N ASP A 616 19.70 -31.91 -19.16
CA ASP A 616 18.71 -32.94 -18.79
C ASP A 616 17.26 -32.44 -18.93
N PHE A 617 17.05 -31.12 -18.74
CA PHE A 617 15.73 -30.46 -18.83
C PHE A 617 15.81 -29.21 -19.72
N PRO A 618 15.99 -29.40 -21.05
CA PRO A 618 16.28 -28.31 -21.97
C PRO A 618 15.19 -27.22 -21.99
N GLU A 619 13.91 -27.58 -21.79
CA GLU A 619 12.85 -26.57 -21.80
C GLU A 619 12.82 -25.72 -20.54
N SER A 620 13.06 -26.35 -19.39
CA SER A 620 13.21 -25.66 -18.11
C SER A 620 14.44 -24.74 -18.09
N GLU A 621 15.57 -25.21 -18.63
CA GLU A 621 16.80 -24.43 -18.78
C GLU A 621 16.59 -23.23 -19.68
N ARG A 622 16.02 -23.46 -20.86
CA ARG A 622 15.70 -22.39 -21.82
C ARG A 622 14.70 -21.39 -21.24
N ALA A 623 13.68 -21.84 -20.52
CA ALA A 623 12.74 -20.95 -19.86
C ALA A 623 13.45 -20.06 -18.82
N ALA A 624 14.34 -20.60 -17.98
CA ALA A 624 15.06 -19.80 -16.99
C ALA A 624 15.93 -18.68 -17.59
N GLU A 625 16.53 -18.95 -18.76
CA GLU A 625 17.31 -17.98 -19.51
C GLU A 625 16.45 -16.88 -20.16
N GLU A 626 15.22 -17.20 -20.56
CA GLU A 626 14.42 -16.33 -21.44
C GLU A 626 13.25 -15.61 -20.76
N VAL A 627 12.74 -16.10 -19.63
CA VAL A 627 11.51 -15.56 -19.01
C VAL A 627 11.69 -14.19 -18.37
N LEU A 628 10.73 -13.30 -18.58
CA LEU A 628 10.63 -12.01 -17.90
C LEU A 628 9.17 -11.69 -17.59
N SER A 629 8.85 -11.47 -16.33
CA SER A 629 7.51 -11.07 -15.89
C SER A 629 7.39 -9.56 -15.84
N LEU A 630 6.42 -9.03 -16.58
CA LEU A 630 6.07 -7.62 -16.64
C LEU A 630 5.16 -7.22 -15.46
N PRO A 631 5.02 -5.91 -15.16
CA PRO A 631 4.09 -5.43 -14.15
C PRO A 631 2.69 -6.02 -14.34
N MET A 632 2.18 -6.70 -13.31
CA MET A 632 0.86 -7.34 -13.37
C MET A 632 0.22 -7.36 -11.97
N PHE A 633 -0.63 -6.38 -11.70
CA PHE A 633 -1.43 -6.29 -10.47
C PHE A 633 -2.72 -5.47 -10.71
N PRO A 634 -3.81 -5.70 -9.94
CA PRO A 634 -5.14 -5.17 -10.26
C PRO A 634 -5.22 -3.64 -10.30
N GLU A 635 -4.36 -2.95 -9.55
CA GLU A 635 -4.29 -1.49 -9.44
C GLU A 635 -3.28 -0.84 -10.40
N LEU A 636 -2.73 -1.60 -11.36
CA LEU A 636 -1.89 -1.06 -12.44
C LEU A 636 -2.75 -0.13 -13.32
N GLU A 637 -2.28 1.10 -13.50
CA GLU A 637 -3.02 2.13 -14.24
C GLU A 637 -2.80 1.97 -15.75
N THR A 638 -3.78 2.39 -16.55
CA THR A 638 -3.70 2.28 -18.03
C THR A 638 -2.48 3.00 -18.59
N CYS A 639 -2.15 4.19 -18.07
CA CYS A 639 -0.98 4.94 -18.51
C CYS A 639 0.34 4.23 -18.18
N GLU A 640 0.43 3.57 -17.02
CA GLU A 640 1.57 2.73 -16.64
C GLU A 640 1.70 1.54 -17.58
N GLN A 641 0.59 0.90 -17.90
CA GLN A 641 0.59 -0.23 -18.80
C GLN A 641 0.97 0.15 -20.24
N GLU A 642 0.42 1.24 -20.77
CA GLU A 642 0.77 1.79 -22.08
C GLU A 642 2.26 2.14 -22.14
N TYR A 643 2.79 2.72 -21.08
CA TYR A 643 4.22 3.02 -20.96
C TYR A 643 5.08 1.74 -21.02
N VAL A 644 4.72 0.69 -20.27
CA VAL A 644 5.40 -0.62 -20.33
C VAL A 644 5.39 -1.18 -21.76
N VAL A 645 4.24 -1.12 -22.44
CA VAL A 645 4.10 -1.59 -23.83
C VAL A 645 5.02 -0.82 -24.76
N GLU A 646 4.98 0.51 -24.69
CA GLU A 646 5.79 1.41 -25.52
C GLU A 646 7.28 1.13 -25.33
N GLN A 647 7.75 1.10 -24.08
CA GLN A 647 9.17 0.89 -23.78
C GLN A 647 9.64 -0.48 -24.25
N LEU A 648 8.88 -1.54 -23.98
CA LEU A 648 9.28 -2.88 -24.43
C LEU A 648 9.29 -2.98 -25.96
N CYS A 649 8.29 -2.42 -26.65
CA CYS A 649 8.26 -2.43 -28.10
C CYS A 649 9.46 -1.69 -28.72
N ASP A 650 9.84 -0.54 -28.13
CA ASP A 650 11.00 0.24 -28.57
C ASP A 650 12.30 -0.55 -28.38
N ILE A 651 12.51 -1.14 -27.21
CA ILE A 651 13.67 -1.99 -26.92
C ILE A 651 13.76 -3.13 -27.94
N LEU A 652 12.67 -3.88 -28.12
CA LEU A 652 12.66 -5.06 -28.99
C LEU A 652 12.90 -4.72 -30.47
N ARG A 653 12.38 -3.58 -30.96
CA ARG A 653 12.66 -3.10 -32.33
C ARG A 653 14.11 -2.69 -32.51
N SER A 654 14.70 -2.04 -31.51
CA SER A 654 16.11 -1.64 -31.54
C SER A 654 17.07 -2.83 -31.55
N CYS A 655 16.67 -3.96 -30.95
CA CYS A 655 17.41 -5.22 -30.96
C CYS A 655 17.26 -6.00 -32.28
N ALA A 656 16.08 -5.97 -32.92
CA ALA A 656 15.83 -6.70 -34.17
C ALA A 656 16.51 -6.08 -35.41
N GLY A 657 16.93 -4.82 -35.34
CA GLY A 657 17.62 -4.10 -36.41
C GLY A 657 19.15 -4.15 -36.36
N ARG A 658 19.75 -4.92 -35.43
CA ARG A 658 21.21 -5.08 -35.28
C ARG A 658 21.71 -6.42 -35.79
#